data_AF-A0A948W527-F1
#
_entry.id   AF-A0A948W527-F1
#
_cell.length_a   1.000
_cell.length_b   1.000
_cell.length_c   1.000
_cell.angle_alpha   90.00
_cell.angle_beta   90.00
_cell.angle_gamma   90.00
#
_symmetry.space_group_name_H-M   'P 1'
#
loop_
_entity.id
_entity.type
_entity.pdbx_description
1 polymer ?
#
loop_
_entity_poly.entity_id
_entity_poly.type
_entity_poly.pdbx_seq_one_letter_code
_entity_poly.pdbx_strand_id
1 'polypeptide(L)'
;VGMLNGWMYDVLAGIITVNQIFTAGIAITAFSLFFYSLSFNLRDRVARSFALILLCVVVVFTFEALESSSTAPAVIDLLLRLEWLGIIFLPPAYLQLSDALLVTTGRPSRGRRRVAVRFTYLISAFFLILLAYGYLLGALVTEGQPAPHLQRTLWTEVFSAYYGGVMLWAWINFGRAYTRTLTRSGRRRMIYLLAGATAPALGSFPYLLYGSTLAGQHPFLFWGMATFSNFLVGGLIVVMAYAVAFFGVSWPDRVVRSRLFKWIMRGPVTASVALGVMTIVRRIGEIFGVVYSGAVPTAMVVSVLLMEHSITLLAPIWERWIFFGGDRRDLTLLQNLEERLITKSDLSQFLEAILAAVRDHLQSPAAFIAALDNGDLALIVTTGNSPLQTDADLSEALQVVKGQGNNAQEEYIWGDYWLFPLHQAPETDEGQPRLLGLLGVARRPNQALAVEQRQSLLLFIQRAAQALQDRRLQRNVFRSLEDLKPQVDLIQRWRAAGRYDSKASLLAGTLPPESDFANWVKDALTHYWGGPRLTQSPLLQLQIVRQAFIDHNDNPANALRAILRQAIDNIRPTGERRFTVEWILYNILEMKFIEGRKVREIAARLAMSEADLYRKQRVAVEEVAHVILEMERQMQVRVNGKDVGGA
;
A
#
# COMPACT_ATOMS: atom_id res chain seq x y z
N VAL A 1 -14.94 57.41 23.32
CA VAL A 1 -15.51 57.05 21.99
C VAL A 1 -14.43 56.65 20.98
N GLY A 2 -13.27 57.34 20.90
CA GLY A 2 -12.16 56.96 20.01
C GLY A 2 -11.51 55.58 20.28
N MET A 3 -11.33 55.19 21.55
CA MET A 3 -10.73 53.88 21.90
C MET A 3 -11.64 52.67 21.62
N LEU A 4 -12.97 52.82 21.72
CA LEU A 4 -13.93 51.75 21.41
C LEU A 4 -14.04 51.50 19.90
N ASN A 5 -13.94 52.55 19.08
CA ASN A 5 -13.92 52.41 17.63
C ASN A 5 -12.63 51.72 17.15
N GLY A 6 -11.46 52.04 17.73
CA GLY A 6 -10.20 51.36 17.44
C GLY A 6 -10.25 49.86 17.72
N TRP A 7 -10.79 49.47 18.88
CA TRP A 7 -10.97 48.06 19.24
C TRP A 7 -11.89 47.31 18.27
N MET A 8 -12.97 47.96 17.80
CA MET A 8 -13.86 47.38 16.78
C MET A 8 -13.12 47.13 15.45
N TYR A 9 -12.29 48.07 15.00
CA TYR A 9 -11.47 47.90 13.80
C TYR A 9 -10.45 46.77 13.95
N ASP A 10 -9.79 46.67 15.10
CA ASP A 10 -8.82 45.61 15.38
C ASP A 10 -9.47 44.22 15.42
N VAL A 11 -10.65 44.11 16.03
CA VAL A 11 -11.45 42.87 16.05
C VAL A 11 -11.90 42.48 14.65
N LEU A 12 -12.40 43.44 13.86
CA LEU A 12 -12.81 43.17 12.47
C LEU A 12 -11.62 42.69 11.62
N ALA A 13 -10.47 43.35 11.75
CA ALA A 13 -9.24 42.95 11.07
C ALA A 13 -8.78 41.55 11.51
N GLY A 14 -8.97 41.21 12.79
CA GLY A 14 -8.77 39.85 13.31
C GLY A 14 -9.65 38.81 12.62
N ILE A 15 -10.96 39.06 12.50
CA ILE A 15 -11.91 38.15 11.84
C ILE A 15 -11.55 37.97 10.36
N ILE A 16 -11.21 39.06 9.65
CA ILE A 16 -10.77 39.00 8.25
C ILE A 16 -9.51 38.13 8.12
N THR A 17 -8.54 38.31 9.01
CA THR A 17 -7.31 37.50 9.03
C THR A 17 -7.62 36.01 9.24
N VAL A 18 -8.52 35.70 10.16
CA VAL A 18 -8.96 34.31 10.41
C VAL A 18 -9.65 33.73 9.18
N ASN A 19 -10.51 34.51 8.51
CA ASN A 19 -11.12 34.09 7.26
C ASN A 19 -10.07 33.79 6.17
N GLN A 20 -9.07 34.66 5.99
CA GLN A 20 -7.97 34.45 5.04
C GLN A 20 -7.18 33.17 5.35
N ILE A 21 -6.88 32.91 6.64
CA ILE A 21 -6.22 31.67 7.08
C ILE A 21 -7.10 30.45 6.72
N PHE A 22 -8.42 30.52 6.92
CA PHE A 22 -9.31 29.42 6.51
C PHE A 22 -9.39 29.25 5.00
N THR A 23 -9.50 30.32 4.20
CA THR A 23 -9.47 30.27 2.73
C THR A 23 -8.19 29.59 2.23
N ALA A 24 -7.03 30.02 2.73
CA ALA A 24 -5.75 29.38 2.41
C ALA A 24 -5.67 27.93 2.91
N GLY A 25 -6.21 27.65 4.09
CA GLY A 25 -6.30 26.31 4.66
C GLY A 25 -7.16 25.36 3.83
N ILE A 26 -8.27 25.84 3.23
CA ILE A 26 -9.09 25.06 2.30
C ILE A 26 -8.29 24.73 1.04
N ALA A 27 -7.56 25.69 0.47
CA ALA A 27 -6.71 25.47 -0.70
C ALA A 27 -5.65 24.38 -0.42
N ILE A 28 -4.94 24.49 0.70
CA ILE A 28 -3.93 23.52 1.15
C ILE A 28 -4.58 22.13 1.34
N THR A 29 -5.74 22.09 2.00
CA THR A 29 -6.46 20.84 2.26
C THR A 29 -6.92 20.17 0.98
N ALA A 30 -7.54 20.93 0.07
CA ALA A 30 -7.98 20.45 -1.23
C ALA A 30 -6.79 19.95 -2.08
N PHE A 31 -5.67 20.67 -2.06
CA PHE A 31 -4.46 20.31 -2.80
C PHE A 31 -3.85 19.02 -2.29
N SER A 32 -3.72 18.87 -0.97
CA SER A 32 -3.19 17.64 -0.39
C SER A 32 -4.12 16.44 -0.61
N LEU A 33 -5.43 16.62 -0.49
CA LEU A 33 -6.40 15.56 -0.79
C LEU A 33 -6.43 15.21 -2.28
N PHE A 34 -6.11 16.17 -3.17
CA PHE A 34 -5.97 15.93 -4.59
C PHE A 34 -4.79 14.99 -4.87
N PHE A 35 -3.62 15.26 -4.28
CA PHE A 35 -2.46 14.36 -4.35
C PHE A 35 -2.75 12.97 -3.77
N TYR A 36 -3.46 12.91 -2.65
CA TYR A 36 -3.90 11.64 -2.08
C TYR A 36 -4.77 10.85 -3.06
N SER A 37 -5.75 11.51 -3.70
CA SER A 37 -6.66 10.89 -4.67
C SER A 37 -5.93 10.38 -5.92
N LEU A 38 -4.95 11.14 -6.44
CA LEU A 38 -4.13 10.75 -7.59
C LEU A 38 -3.29 9.50 -7.33
N SER A 39 -2.82 9.31 -6.10
CA SER A 39 -1.85 8.26 -5.78
C SER A 39 -2.45 6.85 -5.72
N PHE A 40 -3.75 6.71 -5.45
CA PHE A 40 -4.32 5.40 -5.09
C PHE A 40 -5.48 4.91 -5.97
N ASN A 41 -6.30 5.80 -6.55
CA ASN A 41 -7.64 5.39 -7.02
C ASN A 41 -8.02 5.83 -8.45
N LEU A 42 -7.09 6.27 -9.30
CA LEU A 42 -7.43 6.84 -10.63
C LEU A 42 -8.11 5.87 -11.62
N ARG A 43 -8.02 4.55 -11.38
CA ARG A 43 -8.76 3.54 -12.16
C ARG A 43 -10.26 3.61 -11.91
N ASP A 44 -10.69 4.01 -10.71
CA ASP A 44 -12.10 4.15 -10.35
C ASP A 44 -12.69 5.48 -10.84
N ARG A 45 -13.93 5.44 -11.35
CA ARG A 45 -14.61 6.61 -11.92
C ARG A 45 -15.03 7.63 -10.86
N VAL A 46 -15.41 7.19 -9.66
CA VAL A 46 -15.82 8.08 -8.56
C VAL A 46 -14.60 8.86 -8.10
N ALA A 47 -13.47 8.19 -7.86
CA ALA A 47 -12.24 8.83 -7.44
C ALA A 47 -11.69 9.82 -8.47
N ARG A 48 -11.73 9.49 -9.77
CA ARG A 48 -11.32 10.42 -10.83
C ARG A 48 -12.19 11.68 -10.89
N SER A 49 -13.50 11.52 -10.76
CA SER A 49 -14.44 12.66 -10.78
C SER A 49 -14.27 13.54 -9.54
N PHE A 50 -14.03 12.92 -8.39
CA PHE A 50 -13.70 13.62 -7.15
C PHE A 50 -12.35 14.37 -7.23
N ALA A 51 -11.33 13.79 -7.84
CA ALA A 51 -10.06 14.47 -8.09
C ALA A 51 -10.25 15.73 -8.95
N LEU A 52 -11.14 15.68 -9.94
CA LEU A 52 -11.47 16.84 -10.78
C LEU A 52 -12.20 17.93 -9.97
N ILE A 53 -13.11 17.55 -9.07
CA ILE A 53 -13.72 18.50 -8.11
C ILE A 53 -12.66 19.14 -7.23
N LEU A 54 -11.76 18.35 -6.62
CA LEU A 54 -10.69 18.88 -5.79
C LEU A 54 -9.78 19.84 -6.56
N LEU A 55 -9.45 19.54 -7.82
CA LEU A 55 -8.68 20.45 -8.67
C LEU A 55 -9.40 21.79 -8.87
N CYS A 56 -10.72 21.76 -9.12
CA CYS A 56 -11.52 22.99 -9.24
C CYS A 56 -11.49 23.78 -7.93
N VAL A 57 -11.66 23.11 -6.78
CA VAL A 57 -11.61 23.74 -5.45
C VAL A 57 -10.23 24.34 -5.17
N VAL A 58 -9.14 23.63 -5.51
CA VAL A 58 -7.78 24.16 -5.40
C VAL A 58 -7.64 25.46 -6.18
N VAL A 59 -8.06 25.45 -7.45
CA VAL A 59 -7.99 26.64 -8.32
C VAL A 59 -8.74 27.80 -7.69
N VAL A 60 -10.00 27.61 -7.26
CA VAL A 60 -10.81 28.68 -6.64
C VAL A 60 -10.14 29.23 -5.38
N PHE A 61 -9.89 28.38 -4.38
CA PHE A 61 -9.41 28.84 -3.08
C PHE A 61 -7.94 29.30 -3.09
N THR A 62 -7.11 28.81 -4.01
CA THR A 62 -5.74 29.33 -4.18
C THR A 62 -5.76 30.75 -4.73
N PHE A 63 -6.56 31.02 -5.76
CA PHE A 63 -6.64 32.37 -6.32
C PHE A 63 -7.34 33.35 -5.37
N GLU A 64 -8.38 32.92 -4.65
CA GLU A 64 -9.02 33.71 -3.58
C GLU A 64 -8.03 34.05 -2.43
N ALA A 65 -7.22 33.08 -1.98
CA ALA A 65 -6.22 33.32 -0.94
C ALA A 65 -5.14 34.33 -1.39
N LEU A 66 -4.68 34.22 -2.65
CA LEU A 66 -3.69 35.14 -3.23
C LEU A 66 -4.28 36.54 -3.46
N GLU A 67 -5.54 36.62 -3.88
CA GLU A 67 -6.25 37.88 -4.09
C GLU A 67 -6.35 38.66 -2.79
N SER A 68 -6.80 38.01 -1.71
CA SER A 68 -6.94 38.62 -0.38
C SER A 68 -5.62 39.13 0.22
N SER A 69 -4.48 38.68 -0.29
CA SER A 69 -3.13 39.09 0.14
C SER A 69 -2.49 40.14 -0.78
N SER A 70 -3.12 40.47 -1.92
CA SER A 70 -2.57 41.35 -2.95
C SER A 70 -3.11 42.78 -2.80
N THR A 71 -2.27 43.78 -3.06
CA THR A 71 -2.66 45.21 -3.00
C THR A 71 -2.72 45.88 -4.37
N ALA A 72 -2.16 45.25 -5.41
CA ALA A 72 -2.12 45.81 -6.77
C ALA A 72 -3.42 45.49 -7.55
N PRO A 73 -4.18 46.50 -8.01
CA PRO A 73 -5.48 46.27 -8.70
C PRO A 73 -5.39 45.40 -9.95
N ALA A 74 -4.31 45.52 -10.74
CA ALA A 74 -4.10 44.69 -11.92
C ALA A 74 -3.87 43.21 -11.57
N VAL A 75 -3.22 42.95 -10.43
CA VAL A 75 -3.00 41.58 -9.94
C VAL A 75 -4.30 41.01 -9.39
N ILE A 76 -5.09 41.81 -8.66
CA ILE A 76 -6.41 41.42 -8.15
C ILE A 76 -7.37 41.06 -9.30
N ASP A 77 -7.47 41.87 -10.36
CA ASP A 77 -8.31 41.56 -11.54
C ASP A 77 -7.88 40.23 -12.19
N LEU A 78 -6.58 40.01 -12.37
CA LEU A 78 -6.05 38.77 -12.94
C LEU A 78 -6.37 37.56 -12.06
N LEU A 79 -6.17 37.65 -10.74
CA LEU A 79 -6.43 36.55 -9.81
C LEU A 79 -7.93 36.22 -9.76
N LEU A 80 -8.80 37.22 -9.69
CA LEU A 80 -10.25 37.03 -9.76
C LEU A 80 -10.66 36.36 -11.08
N ARG A 81 -10.08 36.74 -12.23
CA ARG A 81 -10.37 36.06 -13.51
C ARG A 81 -9.89 34.61 -13.52
N LEU A 82 -8.73 34.33 -12.92
CA LEU A 82 -8.20 32.96 -12.83
C LEU A 82 -9.02 32.06 -11.89
N GLU A 83 -9.62 32.62 -10.83
CA GLU A 83 -10.54 31.91 -9.95
C GLU A 83 -11.69 31.25 -10.73
N TRP A 84 -12.24 31.97 -11.72
CA TRP A 84 -13.34 31.51 -12.55
C TRP A 84 -13.02 30.26 -13.38
N LEU A 85 -11.74 29.94 -13.61
CA LEU A 85 -11.36 28.67 -14.22
C LEU A 85 -11.89 27.48 -13.41
N GLY A 86 -11.77 27.54 -12.09
CA GLY A 86 -12.29 26.50 -11.20
C GLY A 86 -13.81 26.48 -11.17
N ILE A 87 -14.44 27.67 -11.07
CA ILE A 87 -15.90 27.82 -11.01
C ILE A 87 -16.58 27.25 -12.27
N ILE A 88 -16.02 27.51 -13.46
CA ILE A 88 -16.58 27.09 -14.75
C ILE A 88 -16.62 25.56 -14.88
N PHE A 89 -15.60 24.85 -14.39
CA PHE A 89 -15.51 23.39 -14.48
C PHE A 89 -16.15 22.64 -13.30
N LEU A 90 -16.56 23.34 -12.25
CA LEU A 90 -17.14 22.72 -11.07
C LEU A 90 -18.50 22.03 -11.35
N PRO A 91 -19.48 22.63 -12.07
CA PRO A 91 -20.74 21.95 -12.41
C PRO A 91 -20.59 20.63 -13.18
N PRO A 92 -19.83 20.55 -14.30
CA PRO A 92 -19.68 19.29 -15.01
C PRO A 92 -18.93 18.23 -14.18
N ALA A 93 -18.01 18.64 -13.30
CA ALA A 93 -17.32 17.74 -12.37
C ALA A 93 -18.30 17.07 -11.39
N TYR A 94 -19.22 17.86 -10.83
CA TYR A 94 -20.26 17.37 -9.93
C TYR A 94 -21.26 16.46 -10.63
N LEU A 95 -21.68 16.82 -11.86
CA LEU A 95 -22.55 15.96 -12.65
C LEU A 95 -21.87 14.62 -12.95
N GLN A 96 -20.58 14.64 -13.30
CA GLN A 96 -19.79 13.43 -13.54
C GLN A 96 -19.68 12.55 -12.29
N LEU A 97 -19.41 13.14 -11.12
CA LEU A 97 -19.39 12.42 -9.85
C LEU A 97 -20.77 11.80 -9.55
N SER A 98 -21.86 12.53 -9.79
CA SER A 98 -23.22 12.05 -9.58
C SER A 98 -23.58 10.85 -10.47
N ASP A 99 -23.15 10.86 -11.74
CA ASP A 99 -23.33 9.71 -12.64
C ASP A 99 -22.48 8.52 -12.19
N ALA A 100 -21.23 8.75 -11.78
CA ALA A 100 -20.35 7.70 -11.28
C ALA A 100 -20.94 6.96 -10.07
N LEU A 101 -21.55 7.69 -9.13
CA LEU A 101 -22.24 7.10 -7.96
C LEU A 101 -23.55 6.38 -8.32
N LEU A 102 -24.25 6.83 -9.36
CA LEU A 102 -25.43 6.11 -9.84
C LEU A 102 -25.07 4.77 -10.50
N VAL A 103 -23.89 4.69 -11.12
CA VAL A 103 -23.37 3.44 -11.71
C VAL A 103 -23.00 2.45 -10.61
N THR A 104 -22.35 2.88 -9.53
CA THR A 104 -22.00 1.99 -8.41
C THR A 104 -23.22 1.45 -7.66
N THR A 105 -24.37 2.13 -7.75
CA THR A 105 -25.66 1.68 -7.17
C THR A 105 -26.50 0.82 -8.13
N GLY A 106 -25.88 0.26 -9.17
CA GLY A 106 -26.51 -0.75 -10.05
C GLY A 106 -27.40 -0.19 -11.16
N ARG A 107 -27.36 1.13 -11.44
CA ARG A 107 -27.98 1.69 -12.65
C ARG A 107 -26.93 2.02 -13.70
N PRO A 108 -26.65 1.11 -14.65
CA PRO A 108 -25.67 1.36 -15.69
C PRO A 108 -26.03 2.60 -16.51
N SER A 109 -25.03 3.43 -16.77
CA SER A 109 -25.16 4.65 -17.57
C SER A 109 -25.38 4.26 -19.04
N ARG A 110 -26.65 4.07 -19.44
CA ARG A 110 -27.05 3.90 -20.83
C ARG A 110 -26.79 5.20 -21.57
N GLY A 111 -25.68 5.30 -22.33
CA GLY A 111 -25.32 6.32 -23.33
C GLY A 111 -25.67 7.79 -23.01
N ARG A 112 -26.96 8.12 -22.98
CA ARG A 112 -27.57 9.44 -22.71
C ARG A 112 -26.92 10.20 -21.54
N ARG A 113 -26.64 9.57 -20.40
CA ARG A 113 -26.01 10.27 -19.26
C ARG A 113 -24.54 10.61 -19.50
N ARG A 114 -23.77 9.74 -20.17
CA ARG A 114 -22.39 10.07 -20.59
C ARG A 114 -22.38 11.22 -21.59
N VAL A 115 -23.35 11.23 -22.51
CA VAL A 115 -23.52 12.33 -23.48
C VAL A 115 -23.87 13.63 -22.75
N ALA A 116 -24.77 13.60 -21.76
CA ALA A 116 -25.09 14.77 -20.94
C ALA A 116 -23.87 15.34 -20.20
N VAL A 117 -23.05 14.49 -19.57
CA VAL A 117 -21.81 14.93 -18.91
C VAL A 117 -20.85 15.58 -19.92
N ARG A 118 -20.65 14.95 -21.09
CA ARG A 118 -19.81 15.54 -22.16
C ARG A 118 -20.36 16.88 -22.65
N PHE A 119 -21.67 16.99 -22.81
CA PHE A 119 -22.33 18.22 -23.23
C PHE A 119 -22.15 19.34 -22.20
N THR A 120 -22.24 19.04 -20.89
CA THR A 120 -21.93 20.04 -19.86
C THR A 120 -20.45 20.49 -19.88
N TYR A 121 -19.51 19.59 -20.19
CA TYR A 121 -18.11 20.01 -20.38
C TYR A 121 -17.93 20.91 -21.62
N LEU A 122 -18.67 20.66 -22.70
CA LEU A 122 -18.65 21.53 -23.89
C LEU A 122 -19.22 22.92 -23.58
N ILE A 123 -20.32 23.00 -22.82
CA ILE A 123 -20.87 24.28 -22.36
C ILE A 123 -19.87 25.02 -21.46
N SER A 124 -19.25 24.34 -20.50
CA SER A 124 -18.20 24.94 -19.67
C SER A 124 -17.00 25.41 -20.49
N ALA A 125 -16.59 24.67 -21.52
CA ALA A 125 -15.54 25.10 -22.44
C ALA A 125 -15.93 26.35 -23.24
N PHE A 126 -17.20 26.49 -23.64
CA PHE A 126 -17.71 27.71 -24.27
C PHE A 126 -17.61 28.92 -23.32
N PHE A 127 -17.99 28.77 -22.04
CA PHE A 127 -17.81 29.84 -21.05
C PHE A 127 -16.35 30.17 -20.76
N LEU A 128 -15.45 29.18 -20.81
CA LEU A 128 -14.01 29.41 -20.71
C LEU A 128 -13.49 30.28 -21.87
N ILE A 129 -13.94 30.01 -23.09
CA ILE A 129 -13.62 30.85 -24.26
C ILE A 129 -14.17 32.27 -24.05
N LEU A 130 -15.39 32.39 -23.54
CA LEU A 130 -16.01 33.67 -23.24
C LEU A 130 -15.25 34.48 -22.17
N LEU A 131 -14.68 33.79 -21.17
CA LEU A 131 -13.80 34.37 -20.16
C LEU A 131 -12.50 34.88 -20.80
N ALA A 132 -11.90 34.10 -21.71
CA ALA A 132 -10.66 34.46 -22.40
C ALA A 132 -10.81 35.72 -23.28
N TYR A 133 -11.98 35.90 -23.91
CA TYR A 133 -12.30 37.11 -24.68
C TYR A 133 -12.78 38.29 -23.81
N GLY A 134 -12.90 38.12 -22.50
CA GLY A 134 -13.31 39.19 -21.58
C GLY A 134 -14.80 39.52 -21.59
N TYR A 135 -15.64 38.71 -22.24
CA TYR A 135 -17.10 38.93 -22.30
C TYR A 135 -17.85 38.34 -21.11
N LEU A 136 -17.25 37.41 -20.35
CA LEU A 136 -17.91 36.74 -19.23
C LEU A 136 -18.03 37.64 -17.98
N LEU A 137 -17.05 38.51 -17.72
CA LEU A 137 -16.90 39.29 -16.50
C LEU A 137 -16.62 40.74 -16.84
N GLY A 138 -17.23 41.67 -16.11
CA GLY A 138 -17.09 43.12 -16.31
C GLY A 138 -15.81 43.70 -15.70
N ALA A 139 -15.79 45.02 -15.54
CA ALA A 139 -14.66 45.73 -14.93
C ALA A 139 -14.55 45.44 -13.42
N LEU A 140 -13.33 45.55 -12.89
CA LEU A 140 -13.06 45.45 -11.45
C LEU A 140 -13.63 46.67 -10.72
N VAL A 141 -14.46 46.44 -9.70
CA VAL A 141 -14.90 47.47 -8.76
C VAL A 141 -13.99 47.44 -7.54
N THR A 142 -13.03 48.36 -7.47
CA THR A 142 -12.04 48.44 -6.39
C THR A 142 -12.61 48.96 -5.07
N GLU A 143 -13.69 49.73 -5.10
CA GLU A 143 -14.38 50.27 -3.91
C GLU A 143 -15.64 49.48 -3.51
N GLY A 144 -15.76 48.22 -3.96
CA GLY A 144 -16.89 47.37 -3.63
C GLY A 144 -16.97 47.10 -2.13
N GLN A 145 -18.11 47.40 -1.50
CA GLN A 145 -18.41 46.91 -0.15
C GLN A 145 -18.97 45.48 -0.24
N PRO A 146 -18.52 44.51 0.58
CA PRO A 146 -17.45 44.53 1.58
C PRO A 146 -16.03 44.16 1.04
N ALA A 147 -15.89 43.78 -0.23
CA ALA A 147 -14.62 43.43 -0.88
C ALA A 147 -14.63 43.78 -2.39
N PRO A 148 -13.44 43.93 -3.01
CA PRO A 148 -13.31 44.10 -4.46
C PRO A 148 -13.99 42.94 -5.21
N HIS A 149 -14.70 43.25 -6.29
CA HIS A 149 -15.38 42.22 -7.09
C HIS A 149 -15.48 42.65 -8.56
N LEU A 150 -15.68 41.67 -9.44
CA LEU A 150 -15.93 41.90 -10.86
C LEU A 150 -17.42 42.20 -11.10
N GLN A 151 -17.70 43.19 -11.95
CA GLN A 151 -19.07 43.50 -12.34
C GLN A 151 -19.74 42.32 -13.06
N ARG A 152 -21.02 42.10 -12.73
CA ARG A 152 -21.86 41.08 -13.36
C ARG A 152 -22.27 41.54 -14.76
N THR A 153 -22.08 40.68 -15.75
CA THR A 153 -22.57 40.86 -17.13
C THR A 153 -23.78 39.95 -17.38
N LEU A 154 -24.50 40.16 -18.48
CA LEU A 154 -25.58 39.25 -18.90
C LEU A 154 -25.08 37.80 -19.03
N TRP A 155 -23.85 37.59 -19.49
CA TRP A 155 -23.25 36.26 -19.59
C TRP A 155 -22.94 35.63 -18.23
N THR A 156 -22.61 36.45 -17.22
CA THR A 156 -22.47 36.00 -15.83
C THR A 156 -23.79 35.47 -15.28
N GLU A 157 -24.92 36.11 -15.59
CA GLU A 157 -26.25 35.64 -15.18
C GLU A 157 -26.65 34.34 -15.87
N VAL A 158 -26.42 34.24 -17.19
CA VAL A 158 -26.65 33.00 -17.95
C VAL A 158 -25.80 31.86 -17.40
N PHE A 159 -24.53 32.12 -17.09
CA PHE A 159 -23.66 31.14 -16.43
C PHE A 159 -24.20 30.74 -15.05
N SER A 160 -24.71 31.69 -14.26
CA SER A 160 -25.24 31.43 -12.92
C SER A 160 -26.49 30.52 -12.97
N ALA A 161 -27.37 30.74 -13.95
CA ALA A 161 -28.51 29.85 -14.22
C ALA A 161 -28.06 28.44 -14.65
N TYR A 162 -27.06 28.36 -15.53
CA TYR A 162 -26.43 27.08 -15.93
C TYR A 162 -25.82 26.34 -14.72
N TYR A 163 -25.04 27.04 -13.90
CA TYR A 163 -24.41 26.52 -12.70
C TYR A 163 -25.46 25.95 -11.73
N GLY A 164 -26.48 26.74 -11.41
CA GLY A 164 -27.57 26.32 -10.51
C GLY A 164 -28.35 25.12 -11.06
N GLY A 165 -28.69 25.13 -12.35
CA GLY A 165 -29.41 24.03 -13.00
C GLY A 165 -28.65 22.71 -13.00
N VAL A 166 -27.36 22.73 -13.34
CA VAL A 166 -26.51 21.53 -13.34
C VAL A 166 -26.25 21.03 -11.93
N MET A 167 -26.01 21.93 -10.97
CA MET A 167 -25.82 21.54 -9.56
C MET A 167 -27.07 20.91 -8.96
N LEU A 168 -28.26 21.46 -9.23
CA LEU A 168 -29.52 20.88 -8.82
C LEU A 168 -29.73 19.50 -9.45
N TRP A 169 -29.37 19.34 -10.72
CA TRP A 169 -29.43 18.05 -11.40
C TRP A 169 -28.48 17.02 -10.78
N ALA A 170 -27.24 17.40 -10.46
CA ALA A 170 -26.28 16.56 -9.75
C ALA A 170 -26.81 16.16 -8.36
N TRP A 171 -27.44 17.08 -7.64
CA TRP A 171 -28.05 16.84 -6.34
C TRP A 171 -29.20 15.83 -6.37
N ILE A 172 -30.11 15.95 -7.36
CA ILE A 172 -31.17 14.96 -7.58
C ILE A 172 -30.56 13.57 -7.82
N ASN A 173 -29.45 13.49 -8.56
CA ASN A 173 -28.75 12.25 -8.82
C ASN A 173 -28.09 11.67 -7.55
N PHE A 174 -27.48 12.49 -6.70
CA PHE A 174 -26.98 12.04 -5.39
C PHE A 174 -28.09 11.50 -4.50
N GLY A 175 -29.24 12.19 -4.42
CA GLY A 175 -30.41 11.70 -3.68
C GLY A 175 -30.93 10.36 -4.19
N ARG A 176 -30.93 10.17 -5.52
CA ARG A 176 -31.27 8.89 -6.16
C ARG A 176 -30.23 7.79 -5.88
N ALA A 177 -28.95 8.13 -5.77
CA ALA A 177 -27.91 7.16 -5.41
C ALA A 177 -28.06 6.74 -3.94
N TYR A 178 -28.38 7.67 -3.04
CA TYR A 178 -28.66 7.40 -1.64
C TYR A 178 -29.81 6.41 -1.44
N THR A 179 -30.97 6.66 -2.06
CA THR A 179 -32.15 5.78 -1.89
C THR A 179 -31.94 4.36 -2.42
N ARG A 180 -31.04 4.17 -3.40
CA ARG A 180 -30.70 2.84 -3.93
C ARG A 180 -29.65 2.09 -3.15
N THR A 181 -28.93 2.75 -2.25
CA THR A 181 -27.87 2.08 -1.50
C THR A 181 -28.48 1.16 -0.46
N LEU A 182 -28.23 -0.16 -0.57
CA LEU A 182 -28.86 -1.18 0.27
C LEU A 182 -28.12 -1.39 1.61
N THR A 183 -26.78 -1.35 1.58
CA THR A 183 -25.97 -1.64 2.78
C THR A 183 -25.98 -0.49 3.79
N ARG A 184 -25.99 -0.81 5.09
CA ARG A 184 -25.93 0.17 6.19
C ARG A 184 -24.64 1.01 6.16
N SER A 185 -23.51 0.37 5.86
CA SER A 185 -22.21 1.04 5.72
C SER A 185 -22.16 1.96 4.49
N GLY A 186 -22.69 1.49 3.34
CA GLY A 186 -22.80 2.30 2.13
C GLY A 186 -23.71 3.52 2.32
N ARG A 187 -24.86 3.38 2.99
CA ARG A 187 -25.76 4.50 3.27
C ARG A 187 -25.09 5.59 4.11
N ARG A 188 -24.34 5.21 5.16
CA ARG A 188 -23.58 6.17 5.98
C ARG A 188 -22.56 6.94 5.14
N ARG A 189 -21.79 6.24 4.31
CA ARG A 189 -20.80 6.88 3.40
C ARG A 189 -21.47 7.80 2.39
N MET A 190 -22.62 7.41 1.86
CA MET A 190 -23.37 8.23 0.93
C MET A 190 -23.91 9.51 1.60
N ILE A 191 -24.36 9.45 2.87
CA ILE A 191 -24.72 10.65 3.64
C ILE A 191 -23.52 11.59 3.78
N TYR A 192 -22.35 11.06 4.13
CA TYR A 192 -21.12 11.86 4.21
C TYR A 192 -20.76 12.50 2.86
N LEU A 193 -20.95 11.79 1.76
CA LEU A 193 -20.75 12.34 0.42
C LEU A 193 -21.77 13.43 0.09
N LEU A 194 -23.06 13.22 0.37
CA LEU A 194 -24.10 14.25 0.17
C LEU A 194 -23.83 15.50 1.01
N ALA A 195 -23.45 15.33 2.27
CA ALA A 195 -23.05 16.44 3.13
C ALA A 195 -21.83 17.17 2.54
N GLY A 196 -20.80 16.43 2.12
CA GLY A 196 -19.62 17.01 1.46
C GLY A 196 -19.95 17.76 0.15
N ALA A 197 -20.93 17.28 -0.60
CA ALA A 197 -21.35 17.86 -1.86
C ALA A 197 -22.06 19.22 -1.73
N THR A 198 -22.44 19.66 -0.52
CA THR A 198 -22.93 21.03 -0.30
C THR A 198 -21.80 22.05 -0.18
N ALA A 199 -20.54 21.62 -0.03
CA ALA A 199 -19.41 22.52 0.24
C ALA A 199 -19.29 23.66 -0.79
N PRO A 200 -19.37 23.46 -2.12
CA PRO A 200 -19.28 24.58 -3.07
C PRO A 200 -20.44 25.56 -2.96
N ALA A 201 -21.65 25.08 -2.64
CA ALA A 201 -22.80 25.98 -2.47
C ALA A 201 -22.58 26.91 -1.26
N LEU A 202 -22.04 26.37 -0.17
CA LEU A 202 -21.67 27.13 1.02
C LEU A 202 -20.47 28.06 0.77
N GLY A 203 -19.45 27.58 0.05
CA GLY A 203 -18.29 28.39 -0.33
C GLY A 203 -18.64 29.53 -1.28
N SER A 204 -19.66 29.37 -2.14
CA SER A 204 -20.14 30.43 -3.03
C SER A 204 -21.06 31.46 -2.36
N PHE A 205 -21.53 31.22 -1.14
CA PHE A 205 -22.48 32.09 -0.45
C PHE A 205 -21.95 33.52 -0.20
N PRO A 206 -20.69 33.73 0.25
CA PRO A 206 -20.14 35.08 0.41
C PRO A 206 -20.14 35.89 -0.90
N TYR A 207 -19.87 35.23 -2.04
CA TYR A 207 -19.85 35.86 -3.35
C TYR A 207 -21.20 36.40 -3.82
N LEU A 208 -22.30 35.75 -3.43
CA LEU A 208 -23.64 36.22 -3.76
C LEU A 208 -23.99 37.53 -3.05
N LEU A 209 -23.39 37.76 -1.88
CA LEU A 209 -23.59 38.95 -1.04
C LEU A 209 -22.65 40.11 -1.37
N TYR A 210 -21.59 39.89 -2.16
CA TYR A 210 -20.73 40.97 -2.65
C TYR A 210 -21.54 41.97 -3.49
N GLY A 211 -21.36 43.26 -3.21
CA GLY A 211 -22.11 44.35 -3.83
C GLY A 211 -23.48 44.63 -3.19
N SER A 212 -23.90 43.88 -2.16
CA SER A 212 -25.13 44.19 -1.43
C SER A 212 -24.90 45.29 -0.37
N THR A 213 -25.78 46.29 -0.35
CA THR A 213 -25.75 47.39 0.65
C THR A 213 -25.87 46.88 2.09
N LEU A 214 -26.58 45.76 2.28
CA LEU A 214 -26.79 45.11 3.58
C LEU A 214 -25.50 44.46 4.12
N ALA A 215 -24.66 43.87 3.26
CA ALA A 215 -23.37 43.31 3.66
C ALA A 215 -22.36 44.43 4.02
N GLY A 216 -22.41 45.56 3.31
CA GLY A 216 -21.60 46.74 3.62
C GLY A 216 -21.94 47.39 4.97
N GLN A 217 -23.21 47.37 5.37
CA GLN A 217 -23.69 47.94 6.63
C GLN A 217 -23.39 47.07 7.86
N HIS A 218 -23.24 45.76 7.69
CA HIS A 218 -22.93 44.82 8.78
C HIS A 218 -21.66 43.98 8.55
N PRO A 219 -20.46 44.60 8.56
CA PRO A 219 -19.20 43.90 8.29
C PRO A 219 -18.91 42.73 9.24
N PHE A 220 -19.24 42.85 10.53
CA PHE A 220 -19.04 41.78 11.53
C PHE A 220 -19.86 40.54 11.23
N LEU A 221 -21.13 40.70 10.86
CA LEU A 221 -22.00 39.58 10.51
C LEU A 221 -21.55 38.93 9.21
N PHE A 222 -21.18 39.74 8.21
CA PHE A 222 -20.67 39.26 6.94
C PHE A 222 -19.40 38.41 7.11
N TRP A 223 -18.35 38.97 7.72
CA TRP A 223 -17.07 38.28 7.88
C TRP A 223 -17.16 37.11 8.88
N GLY A 224 -17.99 37.21 9.91
CA GLY A 224 -18.27 36.10 10.81
C GLY A 224 -18.94 34.92 10.10
N MET A 225 -19.96 35.19 9.27
CA MET A 225 -20.63 34.17 8.47
C MET A 225 -19.71 33.58 7.39
N ALA A 226 -18.90 34.41 6.73
CA ALA A 226 -17.90 33.96 5.76
C ALA A 226 -16.87 33.02 6.41
N THR A 227 -16.35 33.41 7.58
CA THR A 227 -15.40 32.59 8.36
C THR A 227 -16.01 31.24 8.74
N PHE A 228 -17.26 31.25 9.22
CA PHE A 228 -17.97 30.02 9.57
C PHE A 228 -18.24 29.13 8.35
N SER A 229 -18.63 29.74 7.22
CA SER A 229 -18.83 29.03 5.97
C SER A 229 -17.53 28.36 5.49
N ASN A 230 -16.41 29.08 5.49
CA ASN A 230 -15.11 28.56 5.10
C ASN A 230 -14.64 27.41 6.00
N PHE A 231 -14.80 27.54 7.32
CA PHE A 231 -14.55 26.43 8.24
C PHE A 231 -15.39 25.19 7.90
N LEU A 232 -16.69 25.38 7.63
CA LEU A 232 -17.60 24.30 7.25
C LEU A 232 -17.19 23.66 5.91
N VAL A 233 -16.82 24.46 4.90
CA VAL A 233 -16.34 23.99 3.60
C VAL A 233 -15.11 23.12 3.75
N GLY A 234 -14.11 23.55 4.52
CA GLY A 234 -12.90 22.76 4.78
C GLY A 234 -13.22 21.40 5.41
N GLY A 235 -14.09 21.39 6.43
CA GLY A 235 -14.56 20.15 7.06
C GLY A 235 -15.34 19.24 6.10
N LEU A 236 -16.23 19.81 5.29
CA LEU A 236 -17.05 19.08 4.33
C LEU A 236 -16.22 18.45 3.20
N ILE A 237 -15.16 19.12 2.73
CA ILE A 237 -14.22 18.56 1.75
C ILE A 237 -13.51 17.34 2.34
N VAL A 238 -13.08 17.40 3.61
CA VAL A 238 -12.47 16.26 4.30
C VAL A 238 -13.46 15.10 4.45
N VAL A 239 -14.71 15.39 4.82
CA VAL A 239 -15.78 14.37 4.94
C VAL A 239 -16.10 13.74 3.57
N MET A 240 -16.09 14.55 2.50
CA MET A 240 -16.25 14.07 1.12
C MET A 240 -15.10 13.15 0.72
N ALA A 241 -13.85 13.55 0.99
CA ALA A 241 -12.67 12.74 0.72
C ALA A 241 -12.70 11.41 1.48
N TYR A 242 -13.14 11.44 2.74
CA TYR A 242 -13.36 10.24 3.53
C TYR A 242 -14.36 9.29 2.87
N ALA A 243 -15.51 9.80 2.41
CA ALA A 243 -16.50 8.98 1.74
C ALA A 243 -15.97 8.36 0.43
N VAL A 244 -15.21 9.15 -0.35
CA VAL A 244 -14.65 8.73 -1.63
C VAL A 244 -13.49 7.74 -1.47
N ALA A 245 -12.68 7.85 -0.41
CA ALA A 245 -11.51 7.00 -0.17
C ALA A 245 -11.83 5.48 -0.08
N PHE A 246 -13.07 5.10 0.17
CA PHE A 246 -13.49 3.70 0.21
C PHE A 246 -13.92 3.12 -1.15
N PHE A 247 -14.06 3.95 -2.19
CA PHE A 247 -14.35 3.50 -3.53
C PHE A 247 -13.06 3.09 -4.23
N GLY A 248 -13.06 1.94 -4.92
CA GLY A 248 -11.93 1.45 -5.70
C GLY A 248 -10.77 0.79 -4.93
N VAL A 249 -10.78 0.82 -3.58
CA VAL A 249 -9.71 0.27 -2.72
C VAL A 249 -10.06 -1.13 -2.17
N SER A 250 -9.10 -2.06 -2.21
CA SER A 250 -9.23 -3.45 -1.71
C SER A 250 -8.88 -3.62 -0.22
N TRP A 251 -8.38 -2.56 0.43
CA TRP A 251 -7.93 -2.61 1.82
C TRP A 251 -9.07 -2.70 2.84
N PRO A 252 -8.80 -3.25 4.03
CA PRO A 252 -9.72 -3.20 5.15
C PRO A 252 -10.07 -1.75 5.54
N ASP A 253 -11.32 -1.53 5.98
CA ASP A 253 -11.81 -0.21 6.38
C ASP A 253 -10.92 0.47 7.45
N ARG A 254 -10.30 -0.30 8.35
CA ARG A 254 -9.36 0.25 9.36
C ARG A 254 -8.12 0.90 8.72
N VAL A 255 -7.59 0.29 7.66
CA VAL A 255 -6.36 0.72 6.98
C VAL A 255 -6.63 1.99 6.17
N VAL A 256 -7.77 2.05 5.47
CA VAL A 256 -8.18 3.25 4.73
C VAL A 256 -8.33 4.44 5.67
N ARG A 257 -9.01 4.25 6.82
CA ARG A 257 -9.19 5.31 7.81
C ARG A 257 -7.89 5.78 8.45
N SER A 258 -7.03 4.86 8.89
CA SER A 258 -5.72 5.18 9.46
C SER A 258 -4.85 5.95 8.46
N ARG A 259 -4.75 5.49 7.21
CA ARG A 259 -3.94 6.13 6.17
C ARG A 259 -4.45 7.53 5.83
N LEU A 260 -5.77 7.68 5.64
CA LEU A 260 -6.36 8.99 5.36
C LEU A 260 -6.15 9.96 6.52
N PHE A 261 -6.35 9.50 7.76
CA PHE A 261 -6.15 10.34 8.94
C PHE A 261 -4.68 10.79 9.08
N LYS A 262 -3.72 9.85 8.95
CA LYS A 262 -2.29 10.18 8.97
C LYS A 262 -1.91 11.16 7.86
N TRP A 263 -2.46 10.98 6.66
CA TRP A 263 -2.23 11.89 5.53
C TRP A 263 -2.77 13.30 5.82
N ILE A 264 -4.01 13.40 6.33
CA ILE A 264 -4.64 14.69 6.67
C ILE A 264 -3.88 15.40 7.79
N MET A 265 -3.47 14.67 8.83
CA MET A 265 -2.70 15.25 9.92
C MET A 265 -1.35 15.76 9.44
N ARG A 266 -0.63 14.96 8.63
CA ARG A 266 0.72 15.28 8.19
C ARG A 266 0.79 16.38 7.14
N GLY A 267 -0.13 16.39 6.18
CA GLY A 267 -0.16 17.40 5.11
C GLY A 267 -1.01 18.61 5.48
N PRO A 268 -2.34 18.57 5.27
CA PRO A 268 -3.25 19.70 5.45
C PRO A 268 -3.14 20.40 6.80
N VAL A 269 -3.19 19.64 7.89
CA VAL A 269 -3.27 20.21 9.24
C VAL A 269 -1.95 20.85 9.61
N THR A 270 -0.82 20.15 9.41
CA THR A 270 0.52 20.73 9.65
C THR A 270 0.74 22.00 8.83
N ALA A 271 0.44 21.99 7.53
CA ALA A 271 0.63 23.15 6.68
C ALA A 271 -0.30 24.33 7.04
N SER A 272 -1.57 24.07 7.38
CA SER A 272 -2.50 25.11 7.82
C SER A 272 -2.11 25.71 9.17
N VAL A 273 -1.64 24.89 10.12
CA VAL A 273 -1.13 25.36 11.42
C VAL A 273 0.14 26.19 11.22
N ALA A 274 1.09 25.73 10.41
CA ALA A 274 2.31 26.48 10.12
C ALA A 274 2.01 27.82 9.45
N LEU A 275 1.08 27.87 8.49
CA LEU A 275 0.62 29.11 7.86
C LEU A 275 -0.08 30.04 8.86
N GLY A 276 -0.94 29.51 9.73
CA GLY A 276 -1.58 30.27 10.79
C GLY A 276 -0.58 30.90 11.76
N VAL A 277 0.38 30.11 12.26
CA VAL A 277 1.46 30.60 13.14
C VAL A 277 2.33 31.64 12.42
N MET A 278 2.71 31.38 11.17
CA MET A 278 3.48 32.33 10.36
C MET A 278 2.75 33.67 10.21
N THR A 279 1.44 33.62 9.94
CA THR A 279 0.60 34.82 9.77
C THR A 279 0.49 35.61 11.06
N ILE A 280 0.31 34.93 12.20
CA ILE A 280 0.26 35.55 13.52
C ILE A 280 1.62 36.20 13.87
N VAL A 281 2.73 35.48 13.69
CA VAL A 281 4.08 35.99 14.00
C VAL A 281 4.43 37.18 13.11
N ARG A 282 4.12 37.11 11.81
CA ARG A 282 4.31 38.24 10.88
C ARG A 282 3.55 39.48 11.37
N ARG A 283 2.28 39.31 11.74
CA ARG A 283 1.44 40.42 12.18
C ARG A 283 1.88 41.02 13.51
N ILE A 284 2.36 40.20 14.45
CA ILE A 284 3.02 40.67 15.67
C ILE A 284 4.28 41.47 15.30
N GLY A 285 5.09 40.99 14.35
CA GLY A 285 6.26 41.70 13.83
C GLY A 285 5.93 43.09 13.27
N GLU A 286 4.83 43.22 12.51
CA GLU A 286 4.34 44.50 11.99
C GLU A 286 3.99 45.49 13.12
N ILE A 287 3.37 45.02 14.22
CA ILE A 287 3.06 45.85 15.39
C ILE A 287 4.35 46.41 16.04
N PHE A 288 5.41 45.62 16.06
CA PHE A 288 6.72 46.02 16.58
C PHE A 288 7.62 46.73 15.54
N GLY A 289 7.12 46.98 14.32
CA GLY A 289 7.87 47.65 13.25
C GLY A 289 8.92 46.78 12.54
N VAL A 290 8.92 45.46 12.75
CA VAL A 290 9.85 44.50 12.14
C VAL A 290 9.09 43.61 11.15
N VAL A 291 8.90 44.10 9.93
CA VAL A 291 8.03 43.51 8.89
C VAL A 291 8.51 42.11 8.43
N TYR A 292 9.82 41.86 8.44
CA TYR A 292 10.40 40.56 8.12
C TYR A 292 11.48 40.18 9.13
N SER A 293 11.05 39.67 10.28
CA SER A 293 11.97 39.07 11.24
C SER A 293 12.34 37.66 10.81
N GLY A 294 13.58 37.24 11.08
CA GLY A 294 13.98 35.83 10.99
C GLY A 294 13.12 34.89 11.86
N ALA A 295 12.26 35.43 12.73
CA ALA A 295 11.29 34.70 13.51
C ALA A 295 10.20 34.04 12.65
N VAL A 296 9.84 34.61 11.49
CA VAL A 296 8.76 34.06 10.64
C VAL A 296 9.15 32.68 10.06
N PRO A 297 10.29 32.51 9.36
CA PRO A 297 10.77 31.18 8.96
C PRO A 297 11.09 30.27 10.14
N THR A 298 11.65 30.81 11.24
CA THR A 298 11.97 30.01 12.43
C THR A 298 10.72 29.41 13.07
N ALA A 299 9.66 30.20 13.23
CA ALA A 299 8.38 29.75 13.77
C ALA A 299 7.71 28.73 12.84
N MET A 300 7.84 28.88 11.52
CA MET A 300 7.39 27.89 10.55
C MET A 300 8.10 26.54 10.76
N VAL A 301 9.44 26.53 10.78
CA VAL A 301 10.24 25.30 10.97
C VAL A 301 9.91 24.63 12.31
N VAL A 302 9.84 25.41 13.39
CA VAL A 302 9.50 24.90 14.72
C VAL A 302 8.09 24.31 14.73
N SER A 303 7.11 24.99 14.13
CA SER A 303 5.72 24.50 14.06
C SER A 303 5.62 23.17 13.29
N VAL A 304 6.31 23.07 12.15
CA VAL A 304 6.34 21.83 11.36
C VAL A 304 6.99 20.69 12.15
N LEU A 305 8.16 20.93 12.77
CA LEU A 305 8.85 19.91 13.56
C LEU A 305 8.03 19.45 14.78
N LEU A 306 7.43 20.39 15.52
CA LEU A 306 6.57 20.08 16.66
C LEU A 306 5.33 19.28 16.24
N MET A 307 4.76 19.60 15.09
CA MET A 307 3.59 18.90 14.59
C MET A 307 3.94 17.49 14.09
N GLU A 308 5.03 17.31 13.32
CA GLU A 308 5.51 15.99 12.90
C GLU A 308 5.85 15.10 14.10
N HIS A 309 6.51 15.66 15.12
CA HIS A 309 6.82 14.94 16.37
C HIS A 309 5.54 14.54 17.12
N SER A 310 4.61 15.49 17.27
CA SER A 310 3.32 15.29 17.94
C SER A 310 2.47 14.24 17.21
N ILE A 311 2.43 14.25 15.88
CA ILE A 311 1.75 13.23 15.07
C ILE A 311 2.39 11.86 15.30
N THR A 312 3.71 11.78 15.36
CA THR A 312 4.43 10.51 15.58
C THR A 312 4.11 9.92 16.96
N LEU A 313 4.11 10.74 18.01
CA LEU A 313 3.79 10.31 19.38
C LEU A 313 2.31 9.96 19.56
N LEU A 314 1.41 10.77 18.99
CA LEU A 314 -0.02 10.62 19.21
C LEU A 314 -0.68 9.63 18.26
N ALA A 315 -0.11 9.38 17.07
CA ALA A 315 -0.63 8.42 16.09
C ALA A 315 -1.03 7.07 16.71
N PRO A 316 -0.19 6.37 17.50
CA PRO A 316 -0.58 5.10 18.11
C PRO A 316 -1.76 5.24 19.07
N ILE A 317 -1.88 6.36 19.78
CA ILE A 317 -2.99 6.62 20.73
C ILE A 317 -4.31 6.78 19.97
N TRP A 318 -4.34 7.62 18.94
CA TRP A 318 -5.53 7.82 18.12
C TRP A 318 -5.91 6.55 17.35
N GLU A 319 -4.94 5.78 16.87
CA GLU A 319 -5.21 4.50 16.22
C GLU A 319 -5.88 3.51 17.17
N ARG A 320 -5.39 3.43 18.43
CA ARG A 320 -5.99 2.64 19.52
C ARG A 320 -7.41 3.08 19.87
N TRP A 321 -7.69 4.38 19.85
CA TRP A 321 -9.00 4.91 20.25
C TRP A 321 -10.06 4.84 19.14
N ILE A 322 -9.69 5.12 17.89
CA ILE A 322 -10.63 5.30 16.78
C ILE A 322 -10.80 4.03 15.92
N PHE A 323 -9.77 3.19 15.79
CA PHE A 323 -9.74 2.13 14.76
C PHE A 323 -9.71 0.69 15.30
N PHE A 324 -9.32 0.46 16.56
CA PHE A 324 -9.23 -0.88 17.15
C PHE A 324 -10.40 -1.20 18.08
N GLY A 325 -11.43 -1.83 17.51
CA GLY A 325 -12.40 -2.67 18.22
C GLY A 325 -11.77 -3.99 18.70
N GLY A 326 -12.59 -5.02 18.98
CA GLY A 326 -12.23 -6.28 19.67
C GLY A 326 -10.95 -7.04 19.26
N ASP A 327 -10.35 -6.75 18.11
CA ASP A 327 -9.12 -7.38 17.57
C ASP A 327 -7.80 -6.90 18.23
N ARG A 328 -7.88 -6.23 19.39
CA ARG A 328 -6.70 -5.68 20.10
C ARG A 328 -5.67 -6.75 20.45
N ARG A 329 -6.14 -7.95 20.83
CA ARG A 329 -5.28 -9.05 21.27
C ARG A 329 -4.38 -9.53 20.12
N ASP A 330 -4.95 -9.72 18.94
CA ASP A 330 -4.24 -10.30 17.79
C ASP A 330 -3.09 -9.41 17.29
N LEU A 331 -3.26 -8.09 17.34
CA LEU A 331 -2.24 -7.14 16.89
C LEU A 331 -1.12 -6.94 17.92
N THR A 332 -1.45 -6.92 19.20
CA THR A 332 -0.43 -6.91 20.25
C THR A 332 0.44 -8.17 20.20
N LEU A 333 -0.12 -9.32 19.82
CA LEU A 333 0.66 -10.54 19.64
C LEU A 333 1.68 -10.41 18.51
N LEU A 334 1.29 -9.76 17.40
CA LEU A 334 2.17 -9.58 16.23
C LEU A 334 3.29 -8.58 16.52
N GLN A 335 2.99 -7.48 17.22
CA GLN A 335 4.01 -6.52 17.69
C GLN A 335 4.96 -7.12 18.72
N ASN A 336 4.43 -7.86 19.71
CA ASN A 336 5.26 -8.56 20.69
C ASN A 336 6.15 -9.62 20.02
N LEU A 337 5.71 -10.23 18.92
CA LEU A 337 6.54 -11.15 18.15
C LEU A 337 7.68 -10.38 17.48
N GLU A 338 7.41 -9.27 16.80
CA GLU A 338 8.45 -8.41 16.19
C GLU A 338 9.51 -7.98 17.22
N GLU A 339 9.08 -7.54 18.41
CA GLU A 339 9.99 -7.09 19.49
C GLU A 339 10.78 -8.22 20.17
N ARG A 340 10.31 -9.48 20.09
CA ARG A 340 10.91 -10.64 20.77
C ARG A 340 11.53 -11.66 19.81
N LEU A 341 11.65 -11.32 18.53
CA LEU A 341 12.33 -12.17 17.56
C LEU A 341 13.83 -12.21 17.84
N ILE A 342 14.38 -13.43 17.89
CA ILE A 342 15.82 -13.66 18.07
C ILE A 342 16.37 -14.07 16.72
N THR A 343 17.36 -13.35 16.20
CA THR A 343 17.95 -13.72 14.90
C THR A 343 18.85 -14.95 15.05
N LYS A 344 19.16 -15.62 13.93
CA LYS A 344 20.13 -16.73 13.92
C LYS A 344 21.49 -16.29 14.48
N SER A 345 21.90 -15.04 14.23
CA SER A 345 23.15 -14.44 14.70
C SER A 345 23.13 -14.25 16.22
N ASP A 346 22.06 -13.66 16.75
CA ASP A 346 21.93 -13.41 18.20
C ASP A 346 21.94 -14.73 18.98
N LEU A 347 21.26 -15.75 18.46
CA LEU A 347 21.28 -17.08 19.06
C LEU A 347 22.67 -17.72 19.01
N SER A 348 23.40 -17.61 17.89
CA SER A 348 24.77 -18.14 17.82
C SER A 348 25.69 -17.43 18.80
N GLN A 349 25.62 -16.10 18.92
CA GLN A 349 26.42 -15.34 19.88
C GLN A 349 26.11 -15.73 21.33
N PHE A 350 24.84 -15.91 21.66
CA PHE A 350 24.43 -16.37 23.00
C PHE A 350 24.95 -17.78 23.30
N LEU A 351 24.82 -18.72 22.37
CA LEU A 351 25.34 -20.09 22.52
C LEU A 351 26.87 -20.12 22.55
N GLU A 352 27.55 -19.24 21.82
CA GLU A 352 29.00 -19.08 21.87
C GLU A 352 29.47 -18.57 23.24
N ALA A 353 28.76 -17.61 23.83
CA ALA A 353 29.03 -17.14 25.18
C ALA A 353 28.83 -18.25 26.23
N ILE A 354 27.78 -19.08 26.08
CA ILE A 354 27.59 -20.26 26.93
C ILE A 354 28.74 -21.25 26.75
N LEU A 355 29.13 -21.54 25.50
CA LEU A 355 30.24 -22.46 25.21
C LEU A 355 31.58 -21.95 25.76
N ALA A 356 31.84 -20.65 25.68
CA ALA A 356 33.02 -20.03 26.28
C ALA A 356 33.01 -20.22 27.81
N ALA A 357 31.88 -19.93 28.47
CA ALA A 357 31.75 -20.12 29.91
C ALA A 357 31.90 -21.59 30.33
N VAL A 358 31.33 -22.54 29.57
CA VAL A 358 31.49 -23.99 29.79
C VAL A 358 32.96 -24.40 29.62
N ARG A 359 33.64 -23.87 28.60
CA ARG A 359 35.03 -24.16 28.31
C ARG A 359 35.95 -23.64 29.41
N ASP A 360 35.73 -22.42 29.89
CA ASP A 360 36.50 -21.82 30.99
C ASP A 360 36.27 -22.56 32.30
N HIS A 361 35.02 -22.98 32.55
CA HIS A 361 34.64 -23.72 33.76
C HIS A 361 35.22 -25.14 33.81
N LEU A 362 35.27 -25.82 32.67
CA LEU A 362 35.80 -27.19 32.55
C LEU A 362 37.28 -27.24 32.13
N GLN A 363 37.89 -26.09 31.82
CA GLN A 363 39.25 -25.97 31.30
C GLN A 363 39.49 -26.84 30.05
N SER A 364 38.50 -26.87 29.16
CA SER A 364 38.48 -27.74 27.98
C SER A 364 39.15 -27.08 26.75
N PRO A 365 39.80 -27.84 25.86
CA PRO A 365 40.38 -27.28 24.64
C PRO A 365 39.35 -26.91 23.55
N ALA A 366 38.18 -27.57 23.54
CA ALA A 366 37.16 -27.37 22.52
C ALA A 366 35.77 -27.75 23.03
N ALA A 367 34.73 -27.05 22.58
CA ALA A 367 33.35 -27.40 22.87
C ALA A 367 32.42 -27.05 21.69
N PHE A 368 31.28 -27.72 21.58
CA PHE A 368 30.32 -27.51 20.51
C PHE A 368 28.88 -27.69 20.98
N ILE A 369 27.94 -27.03 20.30
CA ILE A 369 26.50 -27.25 20.46
C ILE A 369 25.92 -27.61 19.10
N ALA A 370 25.19 -28.73 19.05
CA ALA A 370 24.44 -29.18 17.91
C ALA A 370 22.94 -29.22 18.25
N ALA A 371 22.08 -28.75 17.35
CA ALA A 371 20.63 -28.87 17.49
C ALA A 371 20.07 -29.97 16.62
N LEU A 372 19.06 -30.65 17.14
CA LEU A 372 18.32 -31.66 16.41
C LEU A 372 17.27 -31.00 15.51
N ASP A 373 17.42 -31.16 14.21
CA ASP A 373 16.50 -30.64 13.20
C ASP A 373 15.99 -31.78 12.31
N ASN A 374 14.67 -32.04 12.35
CA ASN A 374 14.00 -33.08 11.53
C ASN A 374 14.59 -34.51 11.62
N GLY A 375 15.37 -34.82 12.66
CA GLY A 375 15.99 -36.14 12.86
C GLY A 375 17.51 -36.11 12.79
N ASP A 376 18.09 -35.07 12.21
CA ASP A 376 19.53 -34.92 12.02
C ASP A 376 20.10 -33.86 12.99
N LEU A 377 21.32 -34.08 13.48
CA LEU A 377 22.02 -33.09 14.29
C LEU A 377 22.77 -32.11 13.39
N ALA A 378 22.38 -30.85 13.44
CA ALA A 378 23.10 -29.77 12.79
C ALA A 378 23.95 -29.02 13.81
N LEU A 379 25.24 -28.91 13.54
CA LEU A 379 26.17 -28.11 14.33
C LEU A 379 25.76 -26.62 14.26
N ILE A 380 25.55 -25.96 15.41
CA ILE A 380 25.21 -24.53 15.44
C ILE A 380 26.44 -23.69 15.74
N VAL A 381 27.19 -24.03 16.78
CA VAL A 381 28.35 -23.26 17.25
C VAL A 381 29.45 -24.21 17.70
N THR A 382 30.69 -23.83 17.43
CA THR A 382 31.91 -24.49 17.91
C THR A 382 32.82 -23.42 18.53
N THR A 383 33.53 -23.76 19.60
CA THR A 383 34.54 -22.89 20.20
C THR A 383 35.82 -23.67 20.50
N GLY A 384 36.96 -22.99 20.40
CA GLY A 384 38.29 -23.60 20.55
C GLY A 384 38.77 -24.32 19.29
N ASN A 385 39.92 -25.00 19.39
CA ASN A 385 40.52 -25.75 18.28
C ASN A 385 39.83 -27.12 18.13
N SER A 386 38.53 -27.11 17.82
CA SER A 386 37.80 -28.35 17.53
C SER A 386 38.12 -28.82 16.11
N PRO A 387 38.50 -30.09 15.90
CA PRO A 387 38.62 -30.68 14.56
C PRO A 387 37.27 -30.91 13.86
N LEU A 388 36.14 -30.65 14.55
CA LEU A 388 34.79 -30.82 14.01
C LEU A 388 34.44 -29.64 13.09
N GLN A 389 34.39 -29.90 11.78
CA GLN A 389 33.91 -28.95 10.78
C GLN A 389 32.38 -28.84 10.83
N THR A 390 31.82 -27.78 10.24
CA THR A 390 30.37 -27.49 10.22
C THR A 390 29.51 -28.62 9.62
N ASP A 391 30.12 -29.49 8.79
CA ASP A 391 29.49 -30.66 8.15
C ASP A 391 29.85 -32.01 8.80
N ALA A 392 30.36 -32.01 10.04
CA ALA A 392 30.68 -33.25 10.75
C ALA A 392 29.41 -34.09 11.00
N ASP A 393 29.44 -35.36 10.58
CA ASP A 393 28.33 -36.29 10.80
C ASP A 393 28.28 -36.70 12.28
N LEU A 394 27.32 -36.10 13.00
CA LEU A 394 27.08 -36.35 14.43
C LEU A 394 26.09 -37.50 14.68
N SER A 395 25.77 -38.30 13.66
CA SER A 395 24.83 -39.42 13.76
C SER A 395 25.26 -40.47 14.78
N GLU A 396 26.56 -40.74 14.91
CA GLU A 396 27.10 -41.66 15.93
C GLU A 396 26.90 -41.11 17.34
N ALA A 397 27.17 -39.82 17.56
CA ALA A 397 26.94 -39.15 18.84
C ALA A 397 25.46 -39.18 19.24
N LEU A 398 24.53 -39.07 18.26
CA LEU A 398 23.09 -39.21 18.50
C LEU A 398 22.70 -40.64 18.93
N GLN A 399 23.32 -41.66 18.32
CA GLN A 399 23.04 -43.06 18.64
C GLN A 399 23.52 -43.43 20.05
N VAL A 400 24.68 -42.93 20.48
CA VAL A 400 25.19 -43.12 21.84
C VAL A 400 24.20 -42.61 22.88
N VAL A 401 23.67 -41.40 22.66
CA VAL A 401 22.72 -40.76 23.59
C VAL A 401 21.34 -41.44 23.54
N LYS A 402 20.87 -41.88 22.37
CA LYS A 402 19.58 -42.60 22.25
C LYS A 402 19.64 -44.05 22.78
N GLY A 403 20.79 -44.70 22.72
CA GLY A 403 20.97 -46.12 23.06
C GLY A 403 21.02 -46.42 24.56
N GLN A 404 21.32 -45.43 25.41
CA GLN A 404 21.54 -45.63 26.85
C GLN A 404 20.40 -45.09 27.75
N GLY A 405 19.31 -44.60 27.17
CA GLY A 405 18.10 -44.17 27.90
C GLY A 405 18.00 -42.65 28.09
N ASN A 406 16.77 -42.14 28.18
CA ASN A 406 16.44 -40.70 28.21
C ASN A 406 16.69 -40.04 29.58
N ASN A 407 17.82 -40.31 30.23
CA ASN A 407 18.17 -39.66 31.49
C ASN A 407 18.81 -38.29 31.24
N ALA A 408 18.11 -37.23 31.67
CA ALA A 408 18.51 -35.83 31.45
C ALA A 408 19.74 -35.38 32.27
N GLN A 409 20.28 -36.24 33.15
CA GLN A 409 21.39 -35.92 34.05
C GLN A 409 22.64 -36.77 33.82
N GLU A 410 22.63 -37.66 32.82
CA GLU A 410 23.77 -38.55 32.55
C GLU A 410 24.75 -37.95 31.56
N GLU A 411 26.03 -38.19 31.83
CA GLU A 411 27.17 -37.71 31.06
C GLU A 411 27.56 -38.85 30.11
N TYR A 412 27.49 -38.61 28.80
CA TYR A 412 27.84 -39.62 27.81
C TYR A 412 29.26 -39.37 27.31
N ILE A 413 29.97 -40.44 26.94
CA ILE A 413 31.33 -40.35 26.41
C ILE A 413 31.30 -40.76 24.94
N TRP A 414 31.78 -39.89 24.07
CA TRP A 414 31.95 -40.15 22.65
C TRP A 414 33.34 -39.73 22.22
N GLY A 415 34.22 -40.73 22.01
CA GLY A 415 35.64 -40.50 21.75
C GLY A 415 36.29 -39.64 22.84
N ASP A 416 36.89 -38.52 22.44
CA ASP A 416 37.52 -37.54 23.32
C ASP A 416 36.54 -36.45 23.81
N TYR A 417 35.23 -36.63 23.68
CA TYR A 417 34.22 -35.66 24.10
C TYR A 417 33.27 -36.21 25.16
N TRP A 418 32.94 -35.35 26.13
CA TRP A 418 31.75 -35.48 26.95
C TRP A 418 30.54 -34.94 26.19
N LEU A 419 29.46 -35.70 26.15
CA LEU A 419 28.20 -35.32 25.55
C LEU A 419 27.14 -35.12 26.65
N PHE A 420 26.49 -33.97 26.59
CA PHE A 420 25.39 -33.60 27.47
C PHE A 420 24.14 -33.36 26.63
N PRO A 421 23.06 -34.12 26.83
CA PRO A 421 21.87 -33.96 26.04
C PRO A 421 21.06 -32.73 26.47
N LEU A 422 20.72 -31.88 25.50
CA LEU A 422 19.90 -30.69 25.71
C LEU A 422 18.43 -31.09 25.57
N HIS A 423 17.77 -31.32 26.71
CA HIS A 423 16.36 -31.71 26.75
C HIS A 423 15.43 -30.52 26.98
N GLN A 424 14.28 -30.55 26.35
CA GLN A 424 13.14 -29.71 26.73
C GLN A 424 12.56 -30.24 28.03
N ALA A 425 12.37 -29.36 29.02
CA ALA A 425 11.63 -29.71 30.23
C ALA A 425 10.20 -30.13 29.84
N PRO A 426 9.67 -31.22 30.43
CA PRO A 426 8.32 -31.66 30.12
C PRO A 426 7.29 -30.61 30.59
N GLU A 427 6.28 -30.34 29.77
CA GLU A 427 5.19 -29.38 30.10
C GLU A 427 4.20 -29.95 31.15
N THR A 428 4.29 -31.25 31.43
CA THR A 428 3.42 -31.98 32.38
C THR A 428 4.25 -33.10 33.00
N ASP A 429 4.00 -33.46 34.27
CA ASP A 429 4.80 -34.46 35.00
C ASP A 429 4.84 -35.86 34.34
N GLU A 430 3.92 -36.16 33.42
CA GLU A 430 3.86 -37.41 32.66
C GLU A 430 4.54 -37.35 31.27
N GLY A 431 5.06 -36.18 30.88
CA GLY A 431 5.69 -35.97 29.57
C GLY A 431 7.13 -36.50 29.53
N GLN A 432 7.49 -37.21 28.45
CA GLN A 432 8.90 -37.57 28.23
C GLN A 432 9.73 -36.33 27.83
N PRO A 433 10.91 -36.11 28.43
CA PRO A 433 11.80 -35.03 28.04
C PRO A 433 12.22 -35.20 26.58
N ARG A 434 12.01 -34.16 25.78
CA ARG A 434 12.28 -34.21 24.34
C ARG A 434 13.68 -33.68 24.04
N LEU A 435 14.50 -34.46 23.35
CA LEU A 435 15.83 -34.03 22.93
C LEU A 435 15.73 -32.88 21.92
N LEU A 436 16.35 -31.74 22.23
CA LEU A 436 16.47 -30.56 21.38
C LEU A 436 17.84 -30.48 20.68
N GLY A 437 18.87 -31.08 21.27
CA GLY A 437 20.25 -31.01 20.78
C GLY A 437 21.25 -31.69 21.71
N LEU A 438 22.53 -31.52 21.42
CA LEU A 438 23.66 -32.03 22.19
C LEU A 438 24.68 -30.90 22.44
N LEU A 439 25.23 -30.87 23.66
CA LEU A 439 26.39 -30.09 24.03
C LEU A 439 27.58 -31.05 24.16
N GLY A 440 28.62 -30.85 23.36
CA GLY A 440 29.86 -31.61 23.41
C GLY A 440 31.00 -30.78 24.02
N VAL A 441 31.76 -31.36 24.94
CA VAL A 441 32.94 -30.73 25.56
C VAL A 441 34.13 -31.68 25.48
N ALA A 442 35.24 -31.24 24.90
CA ALA A 442 36.44 -32.06 24.80
C ALA A 442 36.99 -32.39 26.19
N ARG A 443 37.29 -33.65 26.40
CA ARG A 443 37.77 -34.23 27.65
C ARG A 443 39.29 -34.38 27.59
N ARG A 444 39.96 -34.24 28.75
CA ARG A 444 41.32 -34.76 28.95
C ARG A 444 41.25 -36.16 29.59
N PRO A 445 42.06 -37.14 29.13
CA PRO A 445 41.88 -38.56 29.49
C PRO A 445 41.91 -38.88 31.00
N ASN A 446 42.49 -38.00 31.84
CA ASN A 446 42.62 -38.17 33.30
C ASN A 446 41.75 -37.23 34.17
N GLN A 447 40.80 -36.50 33.58
CA GLN A 447 39.96 -35.56 34.33
C GLN A 447 38.58 -36.18 34.62
N ALA A 448 38.20 -36.24 35.90
CA ALA A 448 36.85 -36.55 36.34
C ALA A 448 36.13 -35.24 36.71
N LEU A 449 34.84 -35.13 36.40
CA LEU A 449 34.02 -33.96 36.73
C LEU A 449 33.80 -33.88 38.24
N ALA A 450 34.22 -32.76 38.86
CA ALA A 450 33.93 -32.50 40.26
C ALA A 450 32.43 -32.23 40.47
N VAL A 451 31.89 -32.57 41.65
CA VAL A 451 30.47 -32.38 41.99
C VAL A 451 30.03 -30.92 41.85
N GLU A 452 30.89 -29.97 42.26
CA GLU A 452 30.64 -28.53 42.13
C GLU A 452 30.66 -28.06 40.66
N GLN A 453 31.55 -28.66 39.84
CA GLN A 453 31.60 -28.34 38.42
C GLN A 453 30.33 -28.77 37.69
N ARG A 454 29.76 -29.91 38.11
CA ARG A 454 28.51 -30.46 37.56
C ARG A 454 27.32 -29.54 37.82
N GLN A 455 27.21 -28.94 39.01
CA GLN A 455 26.09 -28.04 39.33
C GLN A 455 26.07 -26.79 38.46
N SER A 456 27.22 -26.15 38.24
CA SER A 456 27.32 -24.97 37.37
C SER A 456 27.11 -25.33 35.90
N LEU A 457 27.59 -26.50 35.48
CA LEU A 457 27.37 -27.02 34.13
C LEU A 457 25.89 -27.26 33.82
N LEU A 458 25.11 -27.76 34.78
CA LEU A 458 23.66 -27.94 34.63
C LEU A 458 22.95 -26.62 34.31
N LEU A 459 23.36 -25.49 34.90
CA LEU A 459 22.80 -24.18 34.59
C LEU A 459 23.09 -23.76 33.14
N PHE A 460 24.30 -24.03 32.63
CA PHE A 460 24.65 -23.75 31.23
C PHE A 460 23.88 -24.64 30.25
N ILE A 461 23.74 -25.92 30.58
CA ILE A 461 22.92 -26.89 29.83
C ILE A 461 21.47 -26.42 29.75
N GLN A 462 20.88 -25.99 30.87
CA GLN A 462 19.50 -25.48 30.92
C GLN A 462 19.33 -24.23 30.04
N ARG A 463 20.26 -23.26 30.13
CA ARG A 463 20.21 -22.04 29.29
C ARG A 463 20.36 -22.35 27.80
N ALA A 464 21.25 -23.27 27.44
CA ALA A 464 21.41 -23.71 26.07
C ALA A 464 20.15 -24.42 25.55
N ALA A 465 19.56 -25.30 26.35
CA ALA A 465 18.31 -25.98 26.01
C ALA A 465 17.14 -24.99 25.80
N GLN A 466 17.00 -24.00 26.69
CA GLN A 466 15.97 -22.96 26.56
C GLN A 466 16.14 -22.13 25.28
N ALA A 467 17.36 -21.72 24.95
CA ALA A 467 17.66 -21.01 23.71
C ALA A 467 17.29 -21.83 22.45
N LEU A 468 17.56 -23.15 22.45
CA LEU A 468 17.15 -24.03 21.35
C LEU A 468 15.64 -24.23 21.28
N GLN A 469 14.96 -24.29 22.43
CA GLN A 469 13.50 -24.35 22.51
C GLN A 469 12.85 -23.10 21.90
N ASP A 470 13.31 -21.91 22.29
CA ASP A 470 12.81 -20.64 21.79
C ASP A 470 12.99 -20.53 20.27
N ARG A 471 14.17 -20.92 19.76
CA ARG A 471 14.43 -20.97 18.31
C ARG A 471 13.42 -21.85 17.58
N ARG A 472 13.10 -23.02 18.15
CA ARG A 472 12.18 -23.97 17.56
C ARG A 472 10.75 -23.43 17.52
N LEU A 473 10.29 -22.81 18.60
CA LEU A 473 8.98 -22.16 18.68
C LEU A 473 8.85 -21.05 17.62
N GLN A 474 9.85 -20.17 17.51
CA GLN A 474 9.86 -19.11 16.49
C GLN A 474 9.76 -19.69 15.08
N ARG A 475 10.50 -20.76 14.79
CA ARG A 475 10.45 -21.41 13.47
C ARG A 475 9.08 -22.03 13.14
N ASN A 476 8.39 -22.58 14.13
CA ASN A 476 7.03 -23.09 13.95
C ASN A 476 6.05 -21.96 13.62
N VAL A 477 6.21 -20.79 14.26
CA VAL A 477 5.38 -19.62 13.95
C VAL A 477 5.66 -19.13 12.53
N PHE A 478 6.94 -19.05 12.13
CA PHE A 478 7.29 -18.65 10.77
C PHE A 478 6.72 -19.58 9.70
N ARG A 479 6.84 -20.90 9.87
CA ARG A 479 6.20 -21.87 8.96
C ARG A 479 4.69 -21.67 8.89
N SER A 480 4.03 -21.49 10.03
CA SER A 480 2.58 -21.22 10.08
C SER A 480 2.21 -19.92 9.34
N LEU A 481 3.04 -18.88 9.42
CA LEU A 481 2.84 -17.63 8.68
C LEU A 481 3.07 -17.78 7.18
N GLU A 482 4.09 -18.54 6.77
CA GLU A 482 4.34 -18.89 5.36
C GLU A 482 3.14 -19.65 4.77
N ASP A 483 2.55 -20.56 5.53
CA ASP A 483 1.35 -21.32 5.14
C ASP A 483 0.08 -20.45 5.04
N LEU A 484 -0.03 -19.38 5.84
CA LEU A 484 -1.17 -18.45 5.84
C LEU A 484 -1.15 -17.43 4.69
N LYS A 485 0.04 -17.05 4.22
CA LYS A 485 0.23 -16.08 3.12
C LYS A 485 -0.65 -16.36 1.88
N PRO A 486 -0.70 -17.58 1.31
CA PRO A 486 -1.54 -17.87 0.15
C PRO A 486 -3.04 -17.67 0.41
N GLN A 487 -3.53 -17.93 1.63
CA GLN A 487 -4.94 -17.78 1.98
C GLN A 487 -5.36 -16.31 2.09
N VAL A 488 -4.50 -15.48 2.66
CA VAL A 488 -4.74 -14.03 2.77
C VAL A 488 -4.74 -13.37 1.40
N ASP A 489 -3.82 -13.75 0.52
CA ASP A 489 -3.77 -13.25 -0.86
C ASP A 489 -5.05 -13.61 -1.63
N LEU A 490 -5.56 -14.83 -1.45
CA LEU A 490 -6.82 -15.27 -2.07
C LEU A 490 -8.02 -14.45 -1.58
N ILE A 491 -8.12 -14.19 -0.27
CA ILE A 491 -9.19 -13.36 0.31
C ILE A 491 -9.07 -11.90 -0.15
N GLN A 492 -7.86 -11.36 -0.30
CA GLN A 492 -7.65 -10.03 -0.87
C GLN A 492 -8.06 -9.97 -2.34
N ARG A 493 -7.75 -11.01 -3.12
CA ARG A 493 -8.19 -11.15 -4.52
C ARG A 493 -9.71 -11.25 -4.63
N TRP A 494 -10.37 -12.05 -3.78
CA TRP A 494 -11.84 -12.14 -3.74
C TRP A 494 -12.50 -10.82 -3.35
N ARG A 495 -11.93 -10.07 -2.39
CA ARG A 495 -12.42 -8.73 -2.04
C ARG A 495 -12.23 -7.71 -3.16
N ALA A 496 -11.13 -7.80 -3.91
CA ALA A 496 -10.89 -6.96 -5.07
C ALA A 496 -11.87 -7.28 -6.22
N ALA A 497 -12.11 -8.57 -6.49
CA ALA A 497 -13.02 -9.04 -7.54
C ALA A 497 -14.50 -8.75 -7.21
N GLY A 498 -14.93 -8.84 -5.95
CA GLY A 498 -16.31 -8.59 -5.55
C GLY A 498 -16.78 -7.13 -5.68
N ARG A 499 -15.87 -6.17 -5.95
CA ARG A 499 -16.20 -4.74 -6.07
C ARG A 499 -15.95 -4.14 -7.46
N TYR A 500 -15.26 -4.85 -8.36
CA TYR A 500 -15.07 -4.43 -9.76
C TYR A 500 -15.93 -5.27 -10.69
N ASP A 501 -16.79 -4.59 -11.45
CA ASP A 501 -17.69 -5.08 -12.49
C ASP A 501 -18.48 -6.36 -12.15
N SER A 502 -19.72 -6.12 -11.73
CA SER A 502 -20.69 -7.16 -11.45
C SER A 502 -20.99 -7.97 -12.72
N LYS A 503 -20.81 -9.29 -12.59
CA LYS A 503 -21.13 -10.39 -13.53
C LYS A 503 -20.05 -10.82 -14.54
N ALA A 504 -19.17 -9.97 -15.03
CA ALA A 504 -18.20 -10.41 -16.05
C ALA A 504 -16.94 -11.07 -15.46
N SER A 505 -16.44 -10.57 -14.32
CA SER A 505 -15.14 -11.00 -13.77
C SER A 505 -15.21 -12.31 -12.95
N LEU A 506 -16.39 -12.68 -12.45
CA LEU A 506 -16.57 -13.94 -11.70
C LEU A 506 -16.79 -15.16 -12.60
N LEU A 507 -17.12 -14.95 -13.88
CA LEU A 507 -17.42 -16.01 -14.85
C LEU A 507 -16.28 -16.27 -15.85
N ALA A 508 -15.30 -15.36 -15.94
CA ALA A 508 -14.07 -15.60 -16.66
C ALA A 508 -13.06 -16.26 -15.71
N GLY A 509 -12.71 -17.52 -15.93
CA GLY A 509 -11.56 -18.14 -15.26
C GLY A 509 -10.32 -17.29 -15.53
N THR A 510 -9.86 -16.57 -14.51
CA THR A 510 -8.83 -15.53 -14.68
C THR A 510 -7.45 -16.16 -14.69
N LEU A 511 -6.76 -16.02 -15.82
CA LEU A 511 -5.36 -16.38 -15.98
C LEU A 511 -4.47 -15.63 -14.97
N PRO A 512 -3.43 -16.28 -14.41
CA PRO A 512 -2.52 -15.65 -13.45
C PRO A 512 -1.65 -14.56 -14.10
N PRO A 513 -1.08 -13.63 -13.31
CA PRO A 513 -0.17 -12.61 -13.83
C PRO A 513 1.05 -13.25 -14.54
N GLU A 514 1.51 -12.62 -15.64
CA GLU A 514 2.58 -13.14 -16.52
C GLU A 514 3.88 -13.53 -15.77
N SER A 515 4.23 -12.79 -14.71
CA SER A 515 5.46 -13.04 -13.93
C SER A 515 5.41 -14.35 -13.12
N ASP A 516 4.26 -14.67 -12.54
CA ASP A 516 4.10 -15.90 -11.75
C ASP A 516 3.97 -17.10 -12.69
N PHE A 517 3.36 -16.89 -13.85
CA PHE A 517 3.22 -17.90 -14.90
C PHE A 517 4.58 -18.30 -15.49
N ALA A 518 5.47 -17.34 -15.78
CA ALA A 518 6.83 -17.63 -16.26
C ALA A 518 7.65 -18.48 -15.27
N ASN A 519 7.46 -18.29 -13.96
CA ASN A 519 8.11 -19.12 -12.95
C ASN A 519 7.60 -20.57 -12.96
N TRP A 520 6.29 -20.79 -13.15
CA TRP A 520 5.75 -22.13 -13.27
C TRP A 520 6.22 -22.84 -14.55
N VAL A 521 6.32 -22.11 -15.66
CA VAL A 521 6.89 -22.61 -16.91
C VAL A 521 8.36 -22.99 -16.72
N LYS A 522 9.15 -22.14 -16.03
CA LYS A 522 10.54 -22.45 -15.68
C LYS A 522 10.66 -23.74 -14.87
N ASP A 523 9.84 -23.89 -13.83
CA ASP A 523 9.86 -25.04 -12.94
C ASP A 523 9.49 -26.34 -13.67
N ALA A 524 8.49 -26.26 -14.57
CA ALA A 524 8.06 -27.37 -15.41
C ALA A 524 9.13 -27.74 -16.45
N LEU A 525 9.77 -26.77 -17.10
CA LEU A 525 10.88 -27.00 -18.04
C LEU A 525 12.11 -27.59 -17.34
N THR A 526 12.40 -27.16 -16.11
CA THR A 526 13.53 -27.71 -15.33
C THR A 526 13.33 -29.18 -14.99
N HIS A 527 12.07 -29.60 -14.77
CA HIS A 527 11.68 -30.99 -14.50
C HIS A 527 11.04 -31.66 -15.73
N TYR A 528 11.42 -31.25 -16.95
CA TYR A 528 10.82 -31.73 -18.19
C TYR A 528 10.80 -33.27 -18.30
N TRP A 529 11.88 -33.93 -17.88
CA TRP A 529 12.02 -35.39 -17.91
C TRP A 529 11.45 -36.13 -16.69
N GLY A 530 10.90 -35.41 -15.70
CA GLY A 530 10.27 -36.00 -14.51
C GLY A 530 10.51 -35.19 -13.23
N GLY A 531 9.50 -35.15 -12.35
CA GLY A 531 9.58 -34.50 -11.05
C GLY A 531 8.22 -33.94 -10.58
N PRO A 532 8.06 -33.67 -9.27
CA PRO A 532 6.80 -33.18 -8.71
C PRO A 532 6.37 -31.84 -9.31
N ARG A 533 7.33 -30.99 -9.74
CA ARG A 533 7.04 -29.69 -10.33
C ARG A 533 6.47 -29.74 -11.76
N LEU A 534 6.55 -30.90 -12.44
CA LEU A 534 5.86 -31.14 -13.70
C LEU A 534 4.49 -31.81 -13.47
N THR A 535 4.45 -32.83 -12.60
CA THR A 535 3.24 -33.64 -12.36
C THR A 535 2.20 -32.98 -11.47
N GLN A 536 2.60 -32.02 -10.64
CA GLN A 536 1.72 -31.22 -9.77
C GLN A 536 1.70 -29.75 -10.18
N SER A 537 2.11 -29.46 -11.42
CA SER A 537 2.18 -28.07 -11.90
C SER A 537 0.78 -27.45 -12.00
N PRO A 538 0.59 -26.18 -11.58
CA PRO A 538 -0.63 -25.42 -11.85
C PRO A 538 -0.96 -25.33 -13.35
N LEU A 539 0.05 -25.51 -14.23
CA LEU A 539 -0.12 -25.50 -15.69
C LEU A 539 -1.02 -26.64 -16.20
N LEU A 540 -1.18 -27.73 -15.45
CA LEU A 540 -2.08 -28.83 -15.79
C LEU A 540 -3.56 -28.40 -15.81
N GLN A 541 -3.89 -27.29 -15.15
CA GLN A 541 -5.26 -26.80 -15.07
C GLN A 541 -5.68 -25.99 -16.31
N LEU A 542 -4.73 -25.59 -17.17
CA LEU A 542 -4.99 -24.84 -18.40
C LEU A 542 -5.90 -25.62 -19.36
N GLN A 543 -6.81 -24.93 -20.03
CA GLN A 543 -7.75 -25.57 -20.95
C GLN A 543 -7.03 -26.22 -22.12
N ILE A 544 -5.94 -25.61 -22.60
CA ILE A 544 -5.15 -26.18 -23.68
C ILE A 544 -4.48 -27.51 -23.30
N VAL A 545 -4.01 -27.63 -22.06
CA VAL A 545 -3.36 -28.85 -21.56
C VAL A 545 -4.41 -29.94 -21.32
N ARG A 546 -5.58 -29.57 -20.77
CA ARG A 546 -6.71 -30.48 -20.61
C ARG A 546 -7.23 -30.98 -21.96
N GLN A 547 -7.32 -30.12 -22.96
CA GLN A 547 -7.74 -30.51 -24.30
C GLN A 547 -6.71 -31.44 -24.96
N ALA A 548 -5.42 -31.13 -24.86
CA ALA A 548 -4.36 -32.00 -25.37
C ALA A 548 -4.38 -33.38 -24.70
N PHE A 549 -4.70 -33.44 -23.40
CA PHE A 549 -4.92 -34.68 -22.66
C PHE A 549 -6.14 -35.45 -23.19
N ILE A 550 -7.26 -34.78 -23.45
CA ILE A 550 -8.47 -35.40 -24.01
C ILE A 550 -8.21 -35.95 -25.42
N ASP A 551 -7.52 -35.19 -26.26
CA ASP A 551 -7.29 -35.53 -27.67
C ASP A 551 -6.32 -36.73 -27.83
N HIS A 552 -5.39 -36.92 -26.89
CA HIS A 552 -4.34 -37.95 -26.99
C HIS A 552 -4.46 -39.07 -25.94
N ASN A 553 -5.44 -38.98 -25.01
CA ASN A 553 -5.74 -39.95 -23.94
C ASN A 553 -4.49 -40.43 -23.17
N ASP A 554 -3.59 -39.49 -22.89
CA ASP A 554 -2.21 -39.72 -22.45
C ASP A 554 -2.03 -39.38 -20.95
N ASN A 555 -0.87 -39.57 -20.33
CA ASN A 555 -0.64 -39.07 -18.95
C ASN A 555 -0.70 -37.53 -18.91
N PRO A 556 -1.30 -36.87 -17.88
CA PRO A 556 -1.32 -35.40 -17.77
C PRO A 556 0.07 -34.74 -17.89
N ALA A 557 1.12 -35.41 -17.42
CA ALA A 557 2.50 -34.94 -17.58
C ALA A 557 3.02 -35.03 -19.03
N ASN A 558 2.54 -36.00 -19.81
CA ASN A 558 2.84 -36.09 -21.25
C ASN A 558 2.13 -34.98 -22.02
N ALA A 559 0.86 -34.71 -21.71
CA ALA A 559 0.10 -33.62 -22.31
C ALA A 559 0.77 -32.26 -22.06
N LEU A 560 1.21 -32.00 -20.83
CA LEU A 560 1.96 -30.77 -20.52
C LEU A 560 3.31 -30.70 -21.26
N ARG A 561 4.04 -31.82 -21.36
CA ARG A 561 5.28 -31.89 -22.16
C ARG A 561 5.06 -31.57 -23.63
N ALA A 562 3.96 -32.07 -24.20
CA ALA A 562 3.59 -31.79 -25.58
C ALA A 562 3.34 -30.29 -25.80
N ILE A 563 2.59 -29.65 -24.90
CA ILE A 563 2.32 -28.20 -24.96
C ILE A 563 3.60 -27.38 -24.76
N LEU A 564 4.46 -27.74 -23.79
CA LEU A 564 5.75 -27.07 -23.59
C LEU A 564 6.64 -27.18 -24.82
N ARG A 565 6.68 -28.36 -25.46
CA ARG A 565 7.45 -28.59 -26.69
C ARG A 565 6.89 -27.77 -27.85
N GLN A 566 5.57 -27.78 -28.04
CA GLN A 566 4.90 -26.98 -29.06
C GLN A 566 5.16 -25.48 -28.87
N ALA A 567 5.17 -24.99 -27.63
CA ALA A 567 5.49 -23.60 -27.33
C ALA A 567 6.96 -23.25 -27.63
N ILE A 568 7.91 -24.15 -27.35
CA ILE A 568 9.32 -23.98 -27.74
C ILE A 568 9.47 -23.99 -29.27
N ASP A 569 8.76 -24.88 -29.96
CA ASP A 569 8.80 -24.97 -31.42
C ASP A 569 8.23 -23.73 -32.11
N ASN A 570 7.25 -23.05 -31.50
CA ASN A 570 6.73 -21.77 -32.00
C ASN A 570 7.75 -20.62 -31.90
N ILE A 571 8.75 -20.72 -31.01
CA ILE A 571 9.84 -19.73 -30.89
C ILE A 571 10.94 -19.96 -31.94
N ARG A 572 10.89 -21.08 -32.65
CA ARG A 572 11.89 -21.43 -33.67
C ARG A 572 11.87 -20.43 -34.85
N PRO A 573 12.99 -19.74 -35.14
CA PRO A 573 13.08 -18.86 -36.31
C PRO A 573 13.02 -19.62 -37.64
N THR A 574 12.67 -18.93 -38.73
CA THR A 574 12.64 -19.52 -40.07
C THR A 574 14.06 -19.67 -40.65
N GLY A 575 14.39 -20.85 -41.19
CA GLY A 575 15.69 -21.14 -41.81
C GLY A 575 16.45 -22.31 -41.20
N GLU A 576 17.69 -22.52 -41.66
CA GLU A 576 18.61 -23.52 -41.12
C GLU A 576 19.20 -23.07 -39.77
N ARG A 577 19.46 -24.03 -38.88
CA ARG A 577 19.92 -23.77 -37.50
C ARG A 577 21.26 -23.02 -37.51
N ARG A 578 21.28 -21.84 -36.88
CA ARG A 578 22.49 -21.00 -36.75
C ARG A 578 22.73 -20.63 -35.28
N PHE A 579 23.94 -20.19 -34.97
CA PHE A 579 24.31 -19.60 -33.68
C PHE A 579 24.24 -18.06 -33.75
N THR A 580 23.23 -17.52 -34.42
CA THR A 580 22.98 -16.08 -34.55
C THR A 580 22.01 -15.60 -33.47
N VAL A 581 21.95 -14.28 -33.25
CA VAL A 581 21.13 -13.63 -32.20
C VAL A 581 19.66 -14.08 -32.21
N GLU A 582 19.09 -14.27 -33.40
CA GLU A 582 17.70 -14.72 -33.60
C GLU A 582 17.47 -16.15 -33.09
N TRP A 583 18.48 -17.02 -33.16
CA TRP A 583 18.40 -18.42 -32.74
C TRP A 583 18.81 -18.63 -31.28
N ILE A 584 19.39 -17.63 -30.61
CA ILE A 584 19.95 -17.79 -29.25
C ILE A 584 18.88 -18.28 -28.26
N LEU A 585 17.67 -17.73 -28.28
CA LEU A 585 16.63 -18.10 -27.31
C LEU A 585 16.18 -19.56 -27.51
N TYR A 586 15.91 -19.97 -28.76
CA TYR A 586 15.57 -21.35 -29.10
C TYR A 586 16.67 -22.34 -28.75
N ASN A 587 17.92 -22.01 -29.12
CA ASN A 587 19.09 -22.85 -28.84
C ASN A 587 19.33 -23.02 -27.33
N ILE A 588 19.09 -21.98 -26.52
CA ILE A 588 19.17 -22.08 -25.05
C ILE A 588 18.08 -23.03 -24.52
N LEU A 589 16.83 -22.89 -24.97
CA LEU A 589 15.71 -23.73 -24.51
C LEU A 589 15.94 -25.20 -24.85
N GLU A 590 16.31 -25.48 -26.09
CA GLU A 590 16.58 -26.83 -26.59
C GLU A 590 17.76 -27.47 -25.86
N MET A 591 18.92 -26.80 -25.81
CA MET A 591 20.12 -27.37 -25.19
C MET A 591 19.99 -27.51 -23.67
N LYS A 592 19.30 -26.57 -22.99
CA LYS A 592 19.19 -26.58 -21.52
C LYS A 592 18.11 -27.54 -21.02
N PHE A 593 16.92 -27.52 -21.62
CA PHE A 593 15.74 -28.19 -21.06
C PHE A 593 15.37 -29.47 -21.80
N ILE A 594 15.59 -29.53 -23.12
CA ILE A 594 15.29 -30.73 -23.92
C ILE A 594 16.47 -31.69 -23.90
N GLU A 595 17.67 -31.23 -24.29
CA GLU A 595 18.89 -32.04 -24.33
C GLU A 595 19.54 -32.25 -22.95
N GLY A 596 19.19 -31.42 -21.95
CA GLY A 596 19.68 -31.55 -20.57
C GLY A 596 21.15 -31.19 -20.35
N ARG A 597 21.76 -30.36 -21.22
CA ARG A 597 23.18 -30.01 -21.11
C ARG A 597 23.49 -29.13 -19.90
N LYS A 598 24.75 -29.18 -19.45
CA LYS A 598 25.24 -28.33 -18.35
C LYS A 598 25.42 -26.89 -18.81
N VAL A 599 25.19 -25.93 -17.90
CA VAL A 599 25.25 -24.48 -18.16
C VAL A 599 26.61 -24.09 -18.78
N ARG A 600 27.71 -24.62 -18.23
CA ARG A 600 29.07 -24.37 -18.72
C ARG A 600 29.30 -24.80 -20.17
N GLU A 601 28.71 -25.93 -20.58
CA GLU A 601 28.84 -26.45 -21.95
C GLU A 601 28.04 -25.61 -22.94
N ILE A 602 26.85 -25.14 -22.54
CA ILE A 602 26.00 -24.27 -23.35
C ILE A 602 26.67 -22.89 -23.53
N ALA A 603 27.20 -22.33 -22.45
CA ALA A 603 27.93 -21.06 -22.46
C ALA A 603 29.14 -21.11 -23.42
N ALA A 604 29.92 -22.18 -23.34
CA ALA A 604 31.05 -22.41 -24.25
C ALA A 604 30.61 -22.56 -25.72
N ARG A 605 29.52 -23.30 -25.98
CA ARG A 605 29.03 -23.57 -27.34
C ARG A 605 28.35 -22.35 -27.99
N LEU A 606 27.75 -21.47 -27.20
CA LEU A 606 27.15 -20.22 -27.65
C LEU A 606 28.10 -19.02 -27.57
N ALA A 607 29.38 -19.24 -27.23
CA ALA A 607 30.40 -18.21 -27.07
C ALA A 607 29.97 -17.03 -26.17
N MET A 608 29.36 -17.33 -25.02
CA MET A 608 28.87 -16.34 -24.04
C MET A 608 29.28 -16.69 -22.60
N SER A 609 29.25 -15.71 -21.70
CA SER A 609 29.50 -15.95 -20.27
C SER A 609 28.30 -16.64 -19.58
N GLU A 610 28.54 -17.33 -18.48
CA GLU A 610 27.46 -17.97 -17.69
C GLU A 610 26.43 -16.95 -17.18
N ALA A 611 26.88 -15.75 -16.78
CA ALA A 611 26.00 -14.68 -16.32
C ALA A 611 25.06 -14.17 -17.43
N ASP A 612 25.58 -14.04 -18.66
CA ASP A 612 24.76 -13.65 -19.82
C ASP A 612 23.80 -14.77 -20.24
N LEU A 613 24.24 -16.02 -20.17
CA LEU A 613 23.40 -17.19 -20.39
C LEU A 613 22.20 -17.22 -19.43
N TYR A 614 22.39 -16.95 -18.13
CA TYR A 614 21.28 -16.89 -17.17
C TYR A 614 20.27 -15.78 -17.50
N ARG A 615 20.73 -14.61 -17.97
CA ARG A 615 19.86 -13.51 -18.39
C ARG A 615 19.04 -13.90 -19.63
N LYS A 616 19.69 -14.43 -20.67
CA LYS A 616 19.02 -14.87 -21.90
C LYS A 616 18.10 -16.07 -21.68
N GLN A 617 18.46 -16.98 -20.78
CA GLN A 617 17.60 -18.08 -20.35
C GLN A 617 16.30 -17.57 -19.72
N ARG A 618 16.37 -16.54 -18.87
CA ARG A 618 15.17 -15.95 -18.26
C ARG A 618 14.23 -15.37 -19.33
N VAL A 619 14.77 -14.59 -20.26
CA VAL A 619 14.01 -14.02 -21.39
C VAL A 619 13.40 -15.15 -22.23
N ALA A 620 14.16 -16.19 -22.53
CA ALA A 620 13.66 -17.32 -23.32
C ALA A 620 12.48 -18.04 -22.64
N VAL A 621 12.50 -18.18 -21.31
CA VAL A 621 11.39 -18.77 -20.56
C VAL A 621 10.18 -17.85 -20.50
N GLU A 622 10.38 -16.54 -20.39
CA GLU A 622 9.31 -15.53 -20.45
C GLU A 622 8.60 -15.57 -21.82
N GLU A 623 9.33 -15.74 -22.92
CA GLU A 623 8.75 -15.92 -24.26
C GLU A 623 7.93 -17.21 -24.39
N VAL A 624 8.42 -18.35 -23.87
CA VAL A 624 7.63 -19.61 -23.83
C VAL A 624 6.34 -19.41 -23.05
N ALA A 625 6.40 -18.69 -21.93
CA ALA A 625 5.24 -18.38 -21.11
C ALA A 625 4.21 -17.53 -21.88
N HIS A 626 4.66 -16.51 -22.61
CA HIS A 626 3.79 -15.69 -23.47
C HIS A 626 3.11 -16.52 -24.56
N VAL A 627 3.85 -17.40 -25.24
CA VAL A 627 3.30 -18.29 -26.27
C VAL A 627 2.21 -19.21 -25.70
N ILE A 628 2.43 -19.82 -24.54
CA ILE A 628 1.42 -20.70 -23.93
C ILE A 628 0.16 -19.92 -23.55
N LEU A 629 0.29 -18.69 -23.06
CA LEU A 629 -0.85 -17.82 -22.75
C LEU A 629 -1.65 -17.47 -24.01
N GLU A 630 -0.96 -17.20 -25.12
CA GLU A 630 -1.61 -16.92 -26.39
C GLU A 630 -2.37 -18.15 -26.91
N MET A 631 -1.75 -19.33 -26.83
CA MET A 631 -2.40 -20.59 -27.21
C MET A 631 -3.63 -20.88 -26.33
N GLU A 632 -3.55 -20.64 -25.02
CA GLU A 632 -4.67 -20.77 -24.08
C GLU A 632 -5.82 -19.79 -24.42
N ARG A 633 -5.49 -18.52 -24.74
CA ARG A 633 -6.50 -17.54 -25.15
C ARG A 633 -7.21 -17.94 -26.44
N GLN A 634 -6.47 -18.46 -27.42
CA GLN A 634 -7.05 -18.97 -28.68
C GLN A 634 -7.97 -20.17 -28.43
N MET A 635 -7.59 -21.07 -27.51
CA MET A 635 -8.41 -22.21 -27.12
C MET A 635 -9.69 -21.80 -26.39
N GLN A 636 -9.61 -20.86 -25.45
CA GLN A 636 -10.79 -20.32 -24.75
C GLN A 636 -11.80 -19.69 -25.72
N VAL A 637 -11.33 -18.99 -26.75
CA VAL A 637 -12.19 -18.44 -27.82
C VAL A 637 -12.86 -19.55 -28.64
N ARG A 638 -12.13 -20.62 -28.97
CA ARG A 638 -12.69 -21.77 -29.72
C ARG A 638 -13.73 -22.55 -28.92
N VAL A 639 -13.48 -22.76 -27.62
CA VAL A 639 -14.41 -23.47 -26.72
C VAL A 639 -15.69 -22.65 -26.53
N ASN A 640 -15.57 -21.35 -26.21
CA ASN A 640 -16.73 -20.47 -26.08
C ASN A 640 -17.51 -20.29 -27.40
N GLY A 641 -16.85 -20.42 -28.56
CA GLY A 641 -17.51 -20.37 -29.87
C GLY A 641 -18.32 -21.62 -30.21
N LYS A 642 -17.92 -22.81 -29.73
CA LYS A 642 -18.68 -24.06 -29.95
C LYS A 642 -19.96 -24.14 -29.12
N ASP A 643 -19.97 -23.57 -27.91
CA ASP A 643 -21.17 -23.54 -27.05
C ASP A 643 -22.27 -22.60 -27.56
N VAL A 644 -21.97 -21.67 -28.47
CA VAL A 644 -22.96 -20.75 -29.07
C VAL A 644 -23.52 -21.28 -30.40
N GLY A 645 -22.86 -22.25 -31.05
CA GLY A 645 -23.28 -22.82 -32.33
C GLY A 645 -24.12 -24.11 -32.23
N GLY A 646 -24.43 -24.56 -31.02
CA GLY A 646 -25.19 -25.79 -30.74
C GLY A 646 -26.52 -25.55 -30.02
N ALA A 647 -27.16 -24.40 -30.22
CA ALA A 647 -28.52 -24.09 -29.76
C ALA A 647 -29.45 -23.86 -30.95
#